data_AF-A0A1M3HBJ2-F1
#
_entry.id   AF-A0A1M3HBJ2-F1
#
_cell.length_a   1.000
_cell.length_b   1.000
_cell.length_c   1.000
_cell.angle_alpha   90.00
_cell.angle_beta   90.00
_cell.angle_gamma   90.00
#
_symmetry.space_group_name_H-M   'P 1'
#
loop_
_entity.id
_entity.type
_entity.pdbx_description
1 polymer ?
#
loop_
_entity_poly.entity_id
_entity_poly.type
_entity_poly.pdbx_seq_one_letter_code
_entity_poly.pdbx_strand_id
1 'polypeptide(L)'
;MIHKITALIPGIIGILALVQASGDSYYHLGDFSNVQKVDAHTHLFVRETAFAEQAREDGFDILDVNVDVAGKAELAEQKEDALFQQRAFPRNAEFLTAFSMDGFLQPGWFSTTIARLKQDFEDGALGIKIWKNIGMTCRDSSGRFIMIDDPRFDSVIDFVIREGKTVLGHLGEPKNCWLPVDQMTVLNDRRYYQAHPEYHMYLHPGFPSYEQQIAARDRFLERHPDLRFVAAHLGSLEWNVDELAKRFDRFPNMAADVTERLSHLQYQSQKDWKKVRDFVLRYQDRLIYGTDATLDSNATDKQKFRERLHSRWIKDWEYFVTDDTMQSENVRGADRWGYTGVGGGGAMFYPAISPHDTNLVFVACDMGGSYVTYDGGRQWRMFNLVNRVRSFVFDPVDSNVVYAVCEGLFKSRDKGMTWELLYPQPLDVIRVISKGDHAEERLVTKDSIRKKLLAFAVDPASSVRLYAGIEEKGKKGLYISEDGGRHWRKERDIPQGARTILVDPGSAAGDRTLYIADDKGIVQKKHGIWRRFPGPDKDAKALEYSGGWDKRAGKYCIYGLWGQDVPQGGAVRGIYVSRDGGSSWQRRDKGIMAFARTGGDGPLYRAVSACSTAPGIAYVSYSHLRCGGDTVCSGVARTDDYGRNWKLVWQDTVFPGGMRVSRNFGRDWINERFGVGWGENPLCLGVSPSNPAICYGTDFGRTIRTQDGGKTWEGVYSTLYKDAASWSSRGLEVTTNYDIVSDPFDSLHLYLLYTDIGLFESHNGGISWRSATRDTAIPEAWTNTCYSLVLDPKVKGRAWAAMSGIHDLPRPKMFRRNGVKNFNGGIVRTEDGGRSWRVVSAGVGQGAVTGLLLDTAREGTGNTLYACVFGKGVFKSVDGGETWLPKNKGIEGAEPFAWRIVQRGPHGSLFLIVSRRSEDGRIGDEGDGALYRSDDNAETWRKIALPPGTNGPTSLLTSEKDPATLILSAWGRVSGGEFSPDTGGGIFISHNDGVSWEESLVRDQHISDLTFDPRVDRLYACGFNGSAYYSEDGAKSWVRIRGYNFKWGRKVTPDPADVEKVYIMTFGGGVWHGPAKGDANAPEDIITPLYNR
;
A
#
# COMPACT_ATOMS: atom_id res chain seq x y z
N MET A 1 43.83 -6.53 6.50
CA MET A 1 43.24 -5.65 7.53
C MET A 1 42.85 -6.44 8.80
N ILE A 2 42.82 -7.78 8.76
CA ILE A 2 42.50 -8.64 9.91
C ILE A 2 43.54 -8.63 11.05
N HIS A 3 44.83 -8.39 10.75
CA HIS A 3 45.83 -8.12 11.80
C HIS A 3 45.61 -6.79 12.57
N LYS A 4 44.70 -5.91 12.11
CA LYS A 4 44.32 -4.69 12.85
C LYS A 4 43.11 -4.90 13.76
N ILE A 5 42.29 -5.92 13.54
CA ILE A 5 41.15 -6.24 14.42
C ILE A 5 41.65 -6.72 15.79
N THR A 6 42.84 -7.34 15.84
CA THR A 6 43.51 -7.74 17.08
C THR A 6 44.28 -6.62 17.82
N ALA A 7 44.38 -5.42 17.26
CA ALA A 7 45.20 -4.32 17.82
C ALA A 7 44.47 -2.97 18.02
N LEU A 8 43.17 -2.86 17.70
CA LEU A 8 42.44 -1.58 17.66
C LEU A 8 41.61 -1.26 18.91
N ILE A 9 42.08 -1.60 20.12
CA ILE A 9 41.59 -1.01 21.38
C ILE A 9 42.79 -1.10 22.36
N PRO A 10 43.47 -0.04 22.84
CA PRO A 10 43.26 1.42 22.74
C PRO A 10 44.51 2.19 22.26
N GLY A 11 44.41 3.05 21.24
CA GLY A 11 45.52 3.97 20.92
C GLY A 11 45.59 4.53 19.51
N ILE A 12 44.65 5.40 19.14
CA ILE A 12 44.90 6.46 18.14
C ILE A 12 44.21 7.74 18.63
N ILE A 13 44.87 8.44 19.55
CA ILE A 13 44.82 9.90 19.61
C ILE A 13 46.04 10.36 18.80
N GLY A 14 45.81 10.97 17.65
CA GLY A 14 46.86 11.60 16.85
C GLY A 14 47.25 10.85 15.58
N ILE A 15 46.62 11.29 14.47
CA ILE A 15 47.12 11.41 13.09
C ILE A 15 45.97 11.05 12.15
N LEU A 16 45.15 12.05 11.86
CA LEU A 16 44.40 12.25 10.61
C LEU A 16 43.75 13.64 10.70
N ALA A 17 44.61 14.67 10.75
CA ALA A 17 44.27 15.99 10.28
C ALA A 17 45.03 16.18 8.96
N LEU A 18 44.34 16.72 7.95
CA LEU A 18 44.79 17.03 6.58
C LEU A 18 44.47 15.96 5.52
N VAL A 19 43.18 15.82 5.19
CA VAL A 19 42.74 15.98 3.80
C VAL A 19 41.48 16.85 3.81
N GLN A 20 41.63 18.12 3.45
CA GLN A 20 40.51 18.92 2.95
C GLN A 20 40.35 18.60 1.46
N ALA A 21 39.27 17.92 1.12
CA ALA A 21 38.70 17.92 -0.24
C ALA A 21 37.19 17.74 -0.13
N SER A 22 36.45 18.60 -0.82
CA SER A 22 34.99 18.60 -0.95
C SER A 22 34.46 17.41 -1.77
N GLY A 23 33.42 16.72 -1.28
CA GLY A 23 32.69 15.64 -1.95
C GLY A 23 32.25 14.59 -0.91
N ASP A 24 31.03 14.05 -1.01
CA ASP A 24 30.34 13.27 0.03
C ASP A 24 31.18 12.14 0.68
N SER A 25 31.02 11.98 2.01
CA SER A 25 31.87 11.13 2.87
C SER A 25 31.34 9.71 3.12
N TYR A 26 30.57 9.13 2.19
CA TYR A 26 29.93 7.83 2.37
C TYR A 26 30.14 6.92 1.15
N TYR A 27 30.07 5.60 1.36
CA TYR A 27 30.07 4.63 0.26
C TYR A 27 28.73 4.61 -0.47
N HIS A 28 28.75 4.23 -1.74
CA HIS A 28 27.59 4.04 -2.61
C HIS A 28 27.53 2.59 -3.13
N LEU A 29 26.42 2.22 -3.79
CA LEU A 29 26.25 0.88 -4.36
C LEU A 29 27.40 0.49 -5.31
N GLY A 30 27.89 1.45 -6.11
CA GLY A 30 29.02 1.24 -7.04
C GLY A 30 30.38 0.98 -6.38
N ASP A 31 30.50 1.20 -5.07
CA ASP A 31 31.74 0.95 -4.33
C ASP A 31 31.88 -0.52 -3.88
N PHE A 32 30.84 -1.34 -4.07
CA PHE A 32 30.82 -2.74 -3.63
C PHE A 32 32.06 -3.52 -4.07
N SER A 33 32.48 -3.41 -5.33
CA SER A 33 33.65 -4.14 -5.84
C SER A 33 35.00 -3.51 -5.48
N ASN A 34 35.02 -2.27 -4.99
CA ASN A 34 36.24 -1.47 -4.81
C ASN A 34 36.68 -1.34 -3.35
N VAL A 35 35.79 -1.67 -2.41
CA VAL A 35 36.06 -1.60 -0.96
C VAL A 35 36.45 -2.97 -0.44
N GLN A 36 37.57 -3.08 0.28
CA GLN A 36 37.89 -4.32 1.01
C GLN A 36 36.95 -4.46 2.21
N LYS A 37 36.28 -5.61 2.30
CA LYS A 37 35.27 -5.91 3.32
C LYS A 37 35.69 -7.15 4.11
N VAL A 38 35.02 -7.41 5.24
CA VAL A 38 35.22 -8.62 6.03
C VAL A 38 33.87 -9.21 6.40
N ASP A 39 33.66 -10.50 6.11
CA ASP A 39 32.56 -11.29 6.65
C ASP A 39 33.07 -11.98 7.92
N ALA A 40 32.82 -11.35 9.07
CA ALA A 40 33.48 -11.72 10.32
C ALA A 40 32.81 -12.88 11.07
N HIS A 41 31.83 -13.55 10.47
CA HIS A 41 31.14 -14.66 11.11
C HIS A 41 30.58 -15.61 10.05
N THR A 42 31.27 -16.73 9.84
CA THR A 42 30.91 -17.78 8.88
C THR A 42 31.21 -19.16 9.47
N HIS A 43 30.72 -20.23 8.84
CA HIS A 43 30.95 -21.61 9.30
C HIS A 43 31.35 -22.53 8.13
N LEU A 44 32.57 -23.05 8.14
CA LEU A 44 33.08 -23.94 7.09
C LEU A 44 33.36 -25.34 7.65
N PHE A 45 32.48 -26.29 7.35
CA PHE A 45 32.56 -27.68 7.81
C PHE A 45 33.08 -28.63 6.71
N VAL A 46 33.91 -28.11 5.80
CA VAL A 46 34.39 -28.88 4.65
C VAL A 46 35.68 -28.32 4.05
N ARG A 47 36.52 -29.22 3.49
CA ARG A 47 37.73 -28.89 2.72
C ARG A 47 37.41 -28.50 1.28
N GLU A 48 36.67 -27.40 1.11
CA GLU A 48 36.22 -26.88 -0.18
C GLU A 48 36.43 -25.37 -0.28
N THR A 49 36.94 -24.87 -1.40
CA THR A 49 37.37 -23.46 -1.54
C THR A 49 36.30 -22.51 -2.06
N ALA A 50 35.14 -23.02 -2.49
CA ALA A 50 34.09 -22.22 -3.15
C ALA A 50 33.65 -20.96 -2.37
N PHE A 51 33.61 -21.02 -1.04
CA PHE A 51 33.30 -19.84 -0.21
C PHE A 51 34.39 -18.78 -0.32
N ALA A 52 35.64 -19.15 0.00
CA ALA A 52 36.77 -18.24 0.00
C ALA A 52 37.08 -17.66 -1.39
N GLU A 53 36.84 -18.43 -2.45
CA GLU A 53 36.95 -17.94 -3.83
C GLU A 53 35.93 -16.85 -4.14
N GLN A 54 34.66 -17.05 -3.77
CA GLN A 54 33.63 -16.04 -3.96
C GLN A 54 33.88 -14.81 -3.10
N ALA A 55 34.33 -15.00 -1.85
CA ALA A 55 34.74 -13.91 -0.98
C ALA A 55 35.82 -13.05 -1.64
N ARG A 56 36.87 -13.66 -2.18
CA ARG A 56 37.94 -12.95 -2.88
C ARG A 56 37.42 -12.19 -4.11
N GLU A 57 36.52 -12.76 -4.88
CA GLU A 57 35.92 -12.10 -6.05
C GLU A 57 35.11 -10.86 -5.68
N ASP A 58 34.38 -10.90 -4.57
CA ASP A 58 33.59 -9.78 -4.06
C ASP A 58 34.38 -8.83 -3.14
N GLY A 59 35.69 -9.06 -2.97
CA GLY A 59 36.55 -8.24 -2.13
C GLY A 59 36.28 -8.38 -0.63
N PHE A 60 35.93 -9.58 -0.17
CA PHE A 60 35.79 -9.96 1.24
C PHE A 60 36.96 -10.80 1.73
N ASP A 61 37.45 -10.49 2.93
CA ASP A 61 38.10 -11.50 3.78
C ASP A 61 37.02 -12.21 4.64
N ILE A 62 37.27 -13.45 5.05
CA ILE A 62 36.33 -14.25 5.84
C ILE A 62 36.94 -14.69 7.17
N LEU A 63 36.11 -14.73 8.20
CA LEU A 63 36.43 -15.37 9.48
C LEU A 63 35.56 -16.61 9.67
N ASP A 64 36.20 -17.78 9.64
CA ASP A 64 35.59 -19.06 9.94
C ASP A 64 35.49 -19.26 11.46
N VAL A 65 34.29 -19.54 11.96
CA VAL A 65 34.01 -19.59 13.39
C VAL A 65 33.72 -21.03 13.79
N ASN A 66 34.71 -21.73 14.36
CA ASN A 66 34.48 -23.09 14.84
C ASN A 66 33.47 -23.08 15.99
N VAL A 67 32.66 -24.12 16.13
CA VAL A 67 31.52 -24.15 17.06
C VAL A 67 31.29 -25.54 17.66
N ASP A 68 31.04 -25.56 18.98
CA ASP A 68 30.72 -26.77 19.76
C ASP A 68 29.23 -27.11 19.66
N VAL A 69 28.83 -27.76 18.56
CA VAL A 69 27.43 -28.10 18.28
C VAL A 69 27.27 -29.58 17.94
N ALA A 70 26.33 -30.22 18.62
CA ALA A 70 26.01 -31.63 18.40
C ALA A 70 25.50 -31.87 16.96
N GLY A 71 25.99 -32.94 16.31
CA GLY A 71 25.58 -33.33 14.95
C GLY A 71 26.31 -32.62 13.81
N LYS A 72 27.35 -31.82 14.11
CA LYS A 72 28.31 -31.29 13.13
C LYS A 72 29.69 -31.94 13.33
N ALA A 73 30.65 -31.60 12.46
CA ALA A 73 32.03 -32.05 12.54
C ALA A 73 32.62 -31.74 13.92
N GLU A 74 33.46 -32.64 14.44
CA GLU A 74 34.13 -32.44 15.72
C GLU A 74 35.06 -31.22 15.66
N LEU A 75 35.27 -30.52 16.78
CA LEU A 75 36.07 -29.28 16.79
C LEU A 75 37.51 -29.47 16.23
N ALA A 76 38.07 -30.67 16.34
CA ALA A 76 39.38 -30.98 15.76
C ALA A 76 39.33 -31.05 14.22
N GLU A 77 38.25 -31.57 13.66
CA GLU A 77 38.04 -31.61 12.20
C GLU A 77 37.75 -30.21 11.65
N GLN A 78 36.90 -29.42 12.35
CA GLN A 78 36.65 -28.02 11.99
C GLN A 78 37.96 -27.20 11.95
N LYS A 79 38.87 -27.43 12.90
CA LYS A 79 40.20 -26.79 12.88
C LYS A 79 41.00 -27.17 11.66
N GLU A 80 41.02 -28.44 11.26
CA GLU A 80 41.74 -28.86 10.05
C GLU A 80 41.14 -28.25 8.78
N ASP A 81 39.82 -28.08 8.74
CA ASP A 81 39.12 -27.42 7.64
C ASP A 81 39.44 -25.92 7.59
N ALA A 82 39.42 -25.23 8.73
CA ALA A 82 39.85 -23.84 8.85
C ALA A 82 41.31 -23.64 8.42
N LEU A 83 42.22 -24.50 8.87
CA LEU A 83 43.63 -24.48 8.46
C LEU A 83 43.79 -24.78 6.96
N PHE A 84 42.95 -25.64 6.38
CA PHE A 84 42.92 -25.85 4.94
C PHE A 84 42.56 -24.57 4.19
N GLN A 85 41.54 -23.82 4.63
CA GLN A 85 41.15 -22.54 4.04
C GLN A 85 42.26 -21.50 4.17
N GLN A 86 42.84 -21.35 5.36
CA GLN A 86 43.91 -20.39 5.63
C GLN A 86 45.17 -20.68 4.80
N ARG A 87 45.51 -21.95 4.58
CA ARG A 87 46.62 -22.35 3.68
C ARG A 87 46.32 -22.04 2.21
N ALA A 88 45.08 -22.24 1.77
CA ALA A 88 44.66 -21.97 0.39
C ALA A 88 44.51 -20.46 0.10
N PHE A 89 44.12 -19.68 1.11
CA PHE A 89 43.87 -18.22 1.01
C PHE A 89 44.54 -17.45 2.16
N PRO A 90 45.89 -17.38 2.20
CA PRO A 90 46.60 -16.73 3.30
C PRO A 90 46.17 -15.27 3.46
N ARG A 91 45.78 -14.89 4.69
CA ARG A 91 45.30 -13.55 5.08
C ARG A 91 43.92 -13.14 4.54
N ASN A 92 43.28 -13.96 3.71
CA ASN A 92 41.89 -13.76 3.26
C ASN A 92 40.91 -14.68 3.99
N ALA A 93 41.37 -15.82 4.51
CA ALA A 93 40.59 -16.71 5.37
C ALA A 93 41.33 -16.90 6.71
N GLU A 94 40.72 -16.49 7.80
CA GLU A 94 41.22 -16.64 9.17
C GLU A 94 40.16 -17.38 10.01
N PHE A 95 40.49 -17.80 11.24
CA PHE A 95 39.53 -18.56 12.05
C PHE A 95 39.54 -18.25 13.55
N LEU A 96 38.39 -18.53 14.19
CA LEU A 96 38.24 -18.66 15.64
C LEU A 96 38.11 -20.14 16.00
N THR A 97 38.79 -20.57 17.06
CA THR A 97 38.57 -21.91 17.62
C THR A 97 37.38 -21.91 18.60
N ALA A 98 37.07 -23.04 19.21
CA ALA A 98 36.12 -23.14 20.32
C ALA A 98 36.59 -24.20 21.32
N PHE A 99 35.89 -24.33 22.45
CA PHE A 99 36.10 -25.42 23.40
C PHE A 99 34.82 -26.23 23.58
N SER A 100 34.97 -27.51 23.94
CA SER A 100 33.83 -28.40 24.19
C SER A 100 33.40 -28.35 25.66
N MET A 101 32.09 -28.42 25.89
CA MET A 101 31.52 -28.60 27.23
C MET A 101 31.64 -30.04 27.76
N ASP A 102 32.15 -30.98 26.96
CA ASP A 102 32.36 -32.36 27.37
C ASP A 102 33.34 -32.46 28.53
N GLY A 103 32.90 -33.13 29.61
CA GLY A 103 33.69 -33.27 30.82
C GLY A 103 33.76 -32.01 31.70
N PHE A 104 32.97 -30.96 31.45
CA PHE A 104 33.00 -29.69 32.22
C PHE A 104 32.89 -29.86 33.74
N LEU A 105 32.20 -30.91 34.21
CA LEU A 105 32.04 -31.21 35.65
C LEU A 105 33.21 -32.03 36.23
N GLN A 106 34.14 -32.51 35.41
CA GLN A 106 35.23 -33.38 35.83
C GLN A 106 36.47 -32.58 36.28
N PRO A 107 37.20 -33.04 37.32
CA PRO A 107 38.49 -32.48 37.67
C PRO A 107 39.45 -32.53 36.46
N GLY A 108 40.03 -31.39 36.08
CA GLY A 108 41.00 -31.29 34.99
C GLY A 108 40.44 -30.78 33.65
N TRP A 109 39.13 -30.54 33.53
CA TRP A 109 38.55 -29.96 32.30
C TRP A 109 39.24 -28.65 31.90
N PHE A 110 39.39 -27.72 32.84
CA PHE A 110 40.00 -26.41 32.56
C PHE A 110 41.45 -26.55 32.05
N SER A 111 42.25 -27.45 32.63
CA SER A 111 43.65 -27.65 32.21
C SER A 111 43.74 -28.24 30.81
N THR A 112 42.86 -29.19 30.48
CA THR A 112 42.79 -29.79 29.13
C THR A 112 42.32 -28.77 28.10
N THR A 113 41.29 -27.99 28.43
CA THR A 113 40.77 -26.92 27.58
C THR A 113 41.82 -25.86 27.31
N ILE A 114 42.54 -25.37 28.34
CA ILE A 114 43.61 -24.39 28.17
C ILE A 114 44.75 -24.95 27.30
N ALA A 115 45.17 -26.20 27.52
CA ALA A 115 46.22 -26.82 26.72
C ALA A 115 45.85 -26.87 25.23
N ARG A 116 44.60 -27.22 24.93
CA ARG A 116 44.07 -27.22 23.56
C ARG A 116 44.01 -25.81 22.96
N LEU A 117 43.42 -24.85 23.68
CA LEU A 117 43.30 -23.47 23.20
C LEU A 117 44.68 -22.85 22.93
N LYS A 118 45.67 -23.16 23.78
CA LYS A 118 47.05 -22.73 23.57
C LYS A 118 47.60 -23.26 22.23
N GLN A 119 47.42 -24.55 21.95
CA GLN A 119 47.83 -25.14 20.67
C GLN A 119 47.09 -24.50 19.50
N ASP A 120 45.77 -24.29 19.61
CA ASP A 120 44.97 -23.67 18.55
C ASP A 120 45.40 -22.22 18.28
N PHE A 121 45.80 -21.47 19.32
CA PHE A 121 46.35 -20.12 19.17
C PHE A 121 47.73 -20.11 18.51
N GLU A 122 48.58 -21.08 18.83
CA GLU A 122 49.89 -21.28 18.17
C GLU A 122 49.71 -21.64 16.69
N ASP A 123 48.64 -22.38 16.36
CA ASP A 123 48.28 -22.77 15.00
C ASP A 123 47.56 -21.66 14.21
N GLY A 124 47.31 -20.50 14.83
CA GLY A 124 46.83 -19.29 14.13
C GLY A 124 45.42 -18.83 14.47
N ALA A 125 44.71 -19.48 15.42
CA ALA A 125 43.39 -19.02 15.83
C ALA A 125 43.44 -17.60 16.45
N LEU A 126 42.53 -16.73 15.99
CA LEU A 126 42.47 -15.32 16.41
C LEU A 126 41.74 -15.12 17.74
N GLY A 127 41.01 -16.13 18.20
CA GLY A 127 40.19 -16.07 19.40
C GLY A 127 39.33 -17.31 19.55
N ILE A 128 38.30 -17.21 20.40
CA ILE A 128 37.40 -18.33 20.69
C ILE A 128 35.93 -17.98 20.45
N LYS A 129 35.15 -18.95 20.00
CA LYS A 129 33.69 -18.96 20.03
C LYS A 129 33.21 -19.59 21.33
N ILE A 130 32.21 -18.98 21.94
CA ILE A 130 31.37 -19.60 22.97
C ILE A 130 29.97 -19.80 22.38
N TRP A 131 29.47 -21.03 22.45
CA TRP A 131 28.19 -21.42 21.86
C TRP A 131 27.04 -21.35 22.87
N LYS A 132 25.81 -21.24 22.34
CA LYS A 132 24.58 -21.08 23.13
C LYS A 132 24.15 -22.33 23.87
N ASN A 133 24.85 -23.45 23.73
CA ASN A 133 24.62 -24.63 24.56
C ASN A 133 24.75 -24.29 26.06
N ILE A 134 25.63 -23.35 26.41
CA ILE A 134 25.71 -22.74 27.74
C ILE A 134 24.51 -21.81 27.95
N GLY A 135 23.72 -22.08 28.98
CA GLY A 135 22.48 -21.37 29.28
C GLY A 135 21.22 -21.91 28.58
N MET A 136 21.35 -22.84 27.61
CA MET A 136 20.21 -23.42 26.89
C MET A 136 20.09 -24.94 27.00
N THR A 137 21.19 -25.68 27.06
CA THR A 137 21.15 -27.17 27.04
C THR A 137 22.08 -27.82 28.05
N CYS A 138 23.24 -27.22 28.35
CA CYS A 138 24.19 -27.76 29.31
C CYS A 138 23.65 -27.69 30.74
N ARG A 139 23.72 -28.80 31.48
CA ARG A 139 23.20 -28.92 32.85
C ARG A 139 24.28 -29.43 33.81
N ASP A 140 24.19 -28.98 35.07
CA ASP A 140 25.00 -29.52 36.17
C ASP A 140 24.48 -30.89 36.65
N SER A 141 25.18 -31.50 37.60
CA SER A 141 24.80 -32.81 38.16
C SER A 141 23.47 -32.81 38.91
N SER A 142 22.90 -31.62 39.21
CA SER A 142 21.57 -31.45 39.81
C SER A 142 20.47 -31.15 38.77
N GLY A 143 20.82 -31.14 37.47
CA GLY A 143 19.90 -30.84 36.37
C GLY A 143 19.66 -29.35 36.13
N ARG A 144 20.36 -28.44 36.84
CA ARG A 144 20.24 -26.98 36.64
C ARG A 144 21.07 -26.56 35.44
N PHE A 145 20.59 -25.57 34.68
CA PHE A 145 21.35 -25.03 33.55
C PHE A 145 22.64 -24.39 34.01
N ILE A 146 23.73 -24.70 33.31
CA ILE A 146 25.02 -24.03 33.49
C ILE A 146 24.96 -22.72 32.72
N MET A 147 25.03 -21.59 33.43
CA MET A 147 25.00 -20.25 32.85
C MET A 147 26.42 -19.74 32.61
N ILE A 148 26.60 -18.79 31.69
CA ILE A 148 27.93 -18.28 31.32
C ILE A 148 28.68 -17.57 32.46
N ASP A 149 27.96 -17.08 33.47
CA ASP A 149 28.54 -16.48 34.67
C ASP A 149 28.94 -17.50 35.75
N ASP A 150 28.92 -18.79 35.44
CA ASP A 150 29.47 -19.83 36.31
C ASP A 150 30.98 -19.62 36.53
N PRO A 151 31.46 -19.50 37.79
CA PRO A 151 32.86 -19.21 38.10
C PRO A 151 33.88 -20.20 37.53
N ARG A 152 33.45 -21.41 37.16
CA ARG A 152 34.35 -22.40 36.55
C ARG A 152 34.87 -21.97 35.17
N PHE A 153 34.18 -21.05 34.49
CA PHE A 153 34.68 -20.48 33.23
C PHE A 153 35.83 -19.48 33.43
N ASP A 154 35.94 -18.86 34.62
CA ASP A 154 36.83 -17.73 34.86
C ASP A 154 38.29 -18.06 34.50
N SER A 155 38.78 -19.25 34.85
CA SER A 155 40.17 -19.66 34.53
C SER A 155 40.45 -19.77 33.02
N VAL A 156 39.48 -20.20 32.22
CA VAL A 156 39.62 -20.26 30.76
C VAL A 156 39.60 -18.86 30.17
N ILE A 157 38.72 -18.00 30.68
CA ILE A 157 38.56 -16.63 30.18
C ILE A 157 39.75 -15.75 30.57
N ASP A 158 40.27 -15.88 31.79
CA ASP A 158 41.51 -15.22 32.23
C ASP A 158 42.70 -15.60 31.35
N PHE A 159 42.76 -16.86 30.89
CA PHE A 159 43.77 -17.30 29.94
C PHE A 159 43.60 -16.62 28.57
N VAL A 160 42.38 -16.56 28.04
CA VAL A 160 42.07 -15.89 26.76
C VAL A 160 42.43 -14.39 26.82
N ILE A 161 42.12 -13.71 27.94
CA ILE A 161 42.49 -12.32 28.18
C ILE A 161 44.02 -12.15 28.19
N ARG A 162 44.73 -13.03 28.90
CA ARG A 162 46.20 -13.00 29.02
C ARG A 162 46.90 -13.17 27.67
N GLU A 163 46.36 -14.02 26.79
CA GLU A 163 46.86 -14.22 25.43
C GLU A 163 46.44 -13.10 24.45
N GLY A 164 45.66 -12.10 24.93
CA GLY A 164 45.21 -10.96 24.12
C GLY A 164 44.19 -11.34 23.05
N LYS A 165 43.46 -12.45 23.24
CA LYS A 165 42.54 -13.04 22.26
C LYS A 165 41.10 -12.53 22.45
N THR A 166 40.31 -12.59 21.38
CA THR A 166 38.91 -12.13 21.37
C THR A 166 37.94 -13.29 21.63
N VAL A 167 36.86 -13.02 22.36
CA VAL A 167 35.74 -13.96 22.53
C VAL A 167 34.57 -13.53 21.68
N LEU A 168 34.08 -14.40 20.80
CA LEU A 168 32.80 -14.26 20.12
C LEU A 168 31.76 -15.12 20.87
N GLY A 169 30.80 -14.48 21.55
CA GLY A 169 29.83 -15.18 22.40
C GLY A 169 28.43 -15.19 21.79
N HIS A 170 27.93 -16.38 21.44
CA HIS A 170 26.50 -16.61 21.17
C HIS A 170 25.86 -17.10 22.47
N LEU A 171 25.41 -16.16 23.31
CA LEU A 171 24.98 -16.45 24.69
C LEU A 171 23.46 -16.26 24.87
N GLY A 172 22.70 -16.80 23.90
CA GLY A 172 21.24 -16.83 23.92
C GLY A 172 20.59 -16.71 22.56
N GLU A 173 19.29 -16.97 22.50
CA GLU A 173 18.46 -16.83 21.30
C GLU A 173 17.87 -15.41 21.17
N PRO A 174 17.29 -15.03 20.02
CA PRO A 174 16.56 -13.77 19.88
C PRO A 174 15.36 -13.75 20.81
N LYS A 175 14.90 -12.57 21.21
CA LYS A 175 13.75 -12.40 22.11
C LYS A 175 12.49 -13.09 21.59
N ASN A 176 12.34 -13.21 20.27
CA ASN A 176 11.27 -13.96 19.62
C ASN A 176 11.14 -15.40 20.12
N CYS A 177 12.24 -16.05 20.55
CA CYS A 177 12.25 -17.39 21.11
C CYS A 177 11.39 -17.54 22.39
N TRP A 178 11.16 -16.45 23.14
CA TRP A 178 10.31 -16.42 24.33
C TRP A 178 8.91 -15.84 24.08
N LEU A 179 8.58 -15.50 22.84
CA LEU A 179 7.28 -14.94 22.47
C LEU A 179 6.35 -16.00 21.86
N PRO A 180 5.02 -15.85 21.99
CA PRO A 180 4.06 -16.52 21.13
C PRO A 180 4.37 -16.29 19.64
N VAL A 181 4.11 -17.28 18.79
CA VAL A 181 4.43 -17.27 17.35
C VAL A 181 3.82 -16.06 16.61
N ASP A 182 2.60 -15.69 16.98
CA ASP A 182 1.85 -14.55 16.43
C ASP A 182 2.47 -13.19 16.81
N GLN A 183 3.22 -13.13 17.92
CA GLN A 183 3.91 -11.92 18.41
C GLN A 183 5.35 -11.78 17.90
N MET A 184 5.91 -12.80 17.25
CA MET A 184 7.28 -12.73 16.69
C MET A 184 7.39 -11.69 15.58
N THR A 185 8.50 -10.93 15.59
CA THR A 185 8.71 -9.73 14.76
C THR A 185 9.16 -10.02 13.33
N VAL A 186 9.86 -11.14 13.09
CA VAL A 186 10.44 -11.52 11.79
C VAL A 186 10.01 -12.94 11.38
N LEU A 187 9.88 -13.16 10.08
CA LEU A 187 9.31 -14.37 9.48
C LEU A 187 10.27 -15.58 9.55
N ASN A 188 11.58 -15.36 9.50
CA ASN A 188 12.55 -16.45 9.65
C ASN A 188 12.46 -17.09 11.05
N ASP A 189 12.44 -16.28 12.12
CA ASP A 189 12.28 -16.78 13.48
C ASP A 189 10.96 -17.55 13.63
N ARG A 190 9.86 -17.00 13.09
CA ARG A 190 8.56 -17.67 13.09
C ARG A 190 8.62 -19.06 12.45
N ARG A 191 9.14 -19.17 11.22
CA ARG A 191 9.26 -20.44 10.51
C ARG A 191 10.13 -21.43 11.29
N TYR A 192 11.25 -20.96 11.82
CA TYR A 192 12.19 -21.80 12.58
C TYR A 192 11.56 -22.35 13.85
N TYR A 193 10.99 -21.51 14.72
CA TYR A 193 10.42 -21.97 16.00
C TYR A 193 9.12 -22.77 15.85
N GLN A 194 8.39 -22.59 14.74
CA GLN A 194 7.29 -23.49 14.38
C GLN A 194 7.77 -24.89 13.99
N ALA A 195 8.89 -24.97 13.26
CA ALA A 195 9.49 -26.24 12.85
C ALA A 195 10.29 -26.94 13.97
N HIS A 196 10.78 -26.16 14.93
CA HIS A 196 11.64 -26.60 16.02
C HIS A 196 11.07 -26.23 17.41
N PRO A 197 9.92 -26.81 17.81
CA PRO A 197 9.30 -26.53 19.11
C PRO A 197 10.19 -26.88 20.30
N GLU A 198 11.15 -27.79 20.15
CA GLU A 198 12.17 -28.13 21.15
C GLU A 198 13.08 -26.93 21.51
N TYR A 199 13.26 -25.99 20.57
CA TYR A 199 14.06 -24.78 20.77
C TYR A 199 13.21 -23.52 21.01
N HIS A 200 11.86 -23.63 21.01
CA HIS A 200 10.95 -22.50 21.24
C HIS A 200 10.69 -22.30 22.74
N MET A 201 11.51 -21.48 23.42
CA MET A 201 11.50 -21.32 24.88
C MET A 201 10.15 -20.90 25.47
N TYR A 202 9.27 -20.23 24.71
CA TYR A 202 7.89 -19.95 25.12
C TYR A 202 7.12 -21.24 25.54
N LEU A 203 7.41 -22.38 24.90
CA LEU A 203 6.80 -23.67 25.21
C LEU A 203 7.45 -24.37 26.40
N HIS A 204 8.56 -23.85 26.92
CA HIS A 204 9.36 -24.45 27.97
C HIS A 204 9.55 -23.49 29.16
N PRO A 205 8.48 -23.13 29.90
CA PRO A 205 8.55 -22.14 30.97
C PRO A 205 9.47 -22.50 32.16
N GLY A 206 9.92 -23.77 32.24
CA GLY A 206 10.92 -24.21 33.22
C GLY A 206 12.38 -24.01 32.79
N PHE A 207 12.62 -23.50 31.58
CA PHE A 207 13.96 -23.16 31.05
C PHE A 207 14.29 -21.70 31.43
N PRO A 208 15.56 -21.26 31.32
CA PRO A 208 15.94 -19.90 31.70
C PRO A 208 15.16 -18.86 30.89
N SER A 209 14.66 -17.84 31.57
CA SER A 209 14.01 -16.71 30.91
C SER A 209 15.01 -15.91 30.08
N TYR A 210 14.49 -15.15 29.12
CA TYR A 210 15.27 -14.19 28.35
C TYR A 210 16.09 -13.28 29.26
N GLU A 211 15.48 -12.69 30.29
CA GLU A 211 16.12 -11.80 31.24
C GLU A 211 17.24 -12.49 32.03
N GLN A 212 17.05 -13.78 32.38
CA GLN A 212 18.07 -14.55 33.09
C GLN A 212 19.33 -14.75 32.22
N GLN A 213 19.17 -15.00 30.91
CA GLN A 213 20.30 -15.14 30.00
C GLN A 213 21.05 -13.82 29.80
N ILE A 214 20.31 -12.74 29.52
CA ILE A 214 20.91 -11.41 29.35
C ILE A 214 21.63 -10.97 30.63
N ALA A 215 21.04 -11.21 31.80
CA ALA A 215 21.67 -10.87 33.07
C ALA A 215 22.92 -11.72 33.38
N ALA A 216 22.93 -13.00 33.00
CA ALA A 216 24.11 -13.86 33.16
C ALA A 216 25.27 -13.35 32.30
N ARG A 217 25.03 -13.00 31.02
CA ARG A 217 26.06 -12.38 30.17
C ARG A 217 26.55 -11.07 30.76
N ASP A 218 25.64 -10.18 31.18
CA ASP A 218 26.04 -8.87 31.70
C ASP A 218 26.91 -9.02 32.97
N ARG A 219 26.60 -9.96 33.88
CA ARG A 219 27.46 -10.29 35.04
C ARG A 219 28.80 -10.91 34.65
N PHE A 220 28.81 -11.73 33.59
CA PHE A 220 30.04 -12.29 33.03
C PHE A 220 30.98 -11.17 32.52
N LEU A 221 30.44 -10.19 31.77
CA LEU A 221 31.23 -9.06 31.29
C LEU A 221 31.65 -8.10 32.42
N GLU A 222 30.84 -7.93 33.46
CA GLU A 222 31.21 -7.16 34.66
C GLU A 222 32.41 -7.77 35.39
N ARG A 223 32.49 -9.11 35.45
CA ARG A 223 33.59 -9.83 36.09
C ARG A 223 34.88 -9.79 35.28
N HIS A 224 34.74 -9.67 33.95
CA HIS A 224 35.84 -9.71 32.98
C HIS A 224 35.94 -8.40 32.19
N PRO A 225 36.19 -7.25 32.83
CA PRO A 225 36.12 -5.93 32.17
C PRO A 225 37.16 -5.74 31.06
N ASP A 226 38.30 -6.44 31.14
CA ASP A 226 39.38 -6.39 30.14
C ASP A 226 39.14 -7.33 28.94
N LEU A 227 38.05 -8.09 28.95
CA LEU A 227 37.72 -9.02 27.88
C LEU A 227 37.30 -8.28 26.60
N ARG A 228 37.98 -8.58 25.49
CA ARG A 228 37.50 -8.23 24.14
C ARG A 228 36.39 -9.18 23.76
N PHE A 229 35.16 -8.68 23.73
CA PHE A 229 33.97 -9.50 23.56
C PHE A 229 33.17 -9.05 22.34
N VAL A 230 32.84 -9.97 21.43
CA VAL A 230 31.91 -9.77 20.33
C VAL A 230 30.64 -10.54 20.64
N ALA A 231 29.55 -9.82 20.86
CA ALA A 231 28.25 -10.41 21.08
C ALA A 231 27.64 -10.85 19.74
N ALA A 232 27.52 -12.16 19.55
CA ALA A 232 27.00 -12.71 18.30
C ALA A 232 25.52 -12.35 18.12
N HIS A 233 25.11 -12.13 16.87
CA HIS A 233 23.71 -11.97 16.48
C HIS A 233 23.03 -10.83 17.28
N LEU A 234 23.70 -9.67 17.32
CA LEU A 234 23.42 -8.49 18.15
C LEU A 234 23.20 -8.78 19.64
N GLY A 235 23.84 -9.85 20.13
CA GLY A 235 23.89 -10.22 21.53
C GLY A 235 22.52 -10.56 22.10
N SER A 236 21.60 -11.12 21.33
CA SER A 236 20.24 -11.40 21.79
C SER A 236 19.48 -10.13 22.23
N LEU A 237 19.91 -8.94 21.79
CA LEU A 237 19.27 -7.64 22.01
C LEU A 237 18.73 -7.04 20.69
N GLU A 238 18.64 -7.86 19.65
CA GLU A 238 18.30 -7.49 18.27
C GLU A 238 16.96 -6.77 18.12
N TRP A 239 16.03 -6.98 19.05
CA TRP A 239 14.68 -6.42 19.01
C TRP A 239 14.63 -4.92 19.32
N ASN A 240 15.70 -4.34 19.90
CA ASN A 240 15.74 -2.92 20.25
C ASN A 240 17.15 -2.35 20.29
N VAL A 241 17.47 -1.47 19.32
CA VAL A 241 18.75 -0.75 19.25
C VAL A 241 19.09 0.07 20.51
N ASP A 242 18.09 0.57 21.25
CA ASP A 242 18.34 1.31 22.50
C ASP A 242 18.82 0.37 23.63
N GLU A 243 18.35 -0.88 23.66
CA GLU A 243 18.79 -1.85 24.66
C GLU A 243 20.23 -2.30 24.41
N LEU A 244 20.61 -2.44 23.15
CA LEU A 244 21.99 -2.72 22.76
C LEU A 244 22.91 -1.51 23.02
N ALA A 245 22.46 -0.29 22.70
CA ALA A 245 23.18 0.95 23.00
C ALA A 245 23.57 1.05 24.49
N LYS A 246 22.65 0.71 25.41
CA LYS A 246 22.95 0.66 26.85
C LYS A 246 24.12 -0.26 27.20
N ARG A 247 24.30 -1.36 26.47
CA ARG A 247 25.40 -2.32 26.72
C ARG A 247 26.70 -1.84 26.12
N PHE A 248 26.67 -1.24 24.93
CA PHE A 248 27.86 -0.59 24.36
C PHE A 248 28.38 0.54 25.25
N ASP A 249 27.48 1.39 25.77
CA ASP A 249 27.84 2.48 26.70
C ASP A 249 28.38 1.93 28.04
N ARG A 250 27.91 0.76 28.49
CA ARG A 250 28.30 0.16 29.78
C ARG A 250 29.59 -0.67 29.70
N PHE A 251 29.81 -1.40 28.61
CA PHE A 251 30.91 -2.35 28.44
C PHE A 251 31.83 -1.86 27.33
N PRO A 252 32.92 -1.14 27.63
CA PRO A 252 33.74 -0.47 26.62
C PRO A 252 34.55 -1.42 25.71
N ASN A 253 34.64 -2.71 26.02
CA ASN A 253 35.31 -3.72 25.20
C ASN A 253 34.34 -4.67 24.46
N MET A 254 33.02 -4.38 24.49
CA MET A 254 31.97 -5.17 23.83
C MET A 254 31.63 -4.67 22.42
N ALA A 255 31.91 -5.41 21.38
CA ALA A 255 31.29 -5.21 20.05
C ALA A 255 30.10 -6.17 19.87
N ALA A 256 29.34 -6.02 18.79
CA ALA A 256 28.33 -6.99 18.40
C ALA A 256 28.29 -7.15 16.88
N ASP A 257 28.07 -8.38 16.40
CA ASP A 257 27.85 -8.61 14.97
C ASP A 257 26.36 -8.50 14.60
N VAL A 258 26.05 -8.15 13.34
CA VAL A 258 24.67 -8.07 12.82
C VAL A 258 24.14 -9.42 12.31
N THR A 259 24.94 -10.47 12.41
CA THR A 259 24.83 -11.72 11.69
C THR A 259 23.55 -12.50 12.03
N GLU A 260 22.86 -13.07 11.04
CA GLU A 260 21.52 -13.70 11.14
C GLU A 260 20.40 -12.82 11.75
N ARG A 261 20.70 -11.57 12.11
CA ARG A 261 19.78 -10.62 12.75
C ARG A 261 19.64 -9.30 12.02
N LEU A 262 20.19 -9.20 10.80
CA LEU A 262 19.98 -8.04 9.96
C LEU A 262 18.48 -7.79 9.69
N SER A 263 17.67 -8.84 9.57
CA SER A 263 16.21 -8.73 9.46
C SER A 263 15.55 -8.01 10.65
N HIS A 264 16.11 -8.11 11.85
CA HIS A 264 15.60 -7.39 13.03
C HIS A 264 15.95 -5.90 12.98
N LEU A 265 17.12 -5.53 12.46
CA LEU A 265 17.45 -4.13 12.18
C LEU A 265 16.55 -3.57 11.06
N GLN A 266 16.37 -4.33 9.97
CA GLN A 266 15.46 -3.97 8.88
C GLN A 266 14.02 -3.78 9.38
N TYR A 267 13.53 -4.65 10.27
CA TYR A 267 12.21 -4.51 10.91
C TYR A 267 12.09 -3.24 11.76
N GLN A 268 13.15 -2.86 12.47
CA GLN A 268 13.18 -1.59 13.19
C GLN A 268 13.23 -0.40 12.23
N SER A 269 13.99 -0.51 11.13
CA SER A 269 14.08 0.53 10.10
C SER A 269 12.75 0.78 9.39
N GLN A 270 11.94 -0.26 9.20
CA GLN A 270 10.57 -0.13 8.69
C GLN A 270 9.72 0.81 9.56
N LYS A 271 9.98 0.86 10.88
CA LYS A 271 9.24 1.71 11.82
C LYS A 271 9.89 3.08 11.97
N ASP A 272 11.22 3.11 12.04
CA ASP A 272 12.01 4.33 12.24
C ASP A 272 13.45 4.14 11.71
N TRP A 273 13.61 4.25 10.40
CA TRP A 273 14.91 4.11 9.73
C TRP A 273 15.94 5.12 10.23
N LYS A 274 15.49 6.33 10.60
CA LYS A 274 16.38 7.39 11.06
C LYS A 274 17.00 6.99 12.41
N LYS A 275 16.20 6.47 13.34
CA LYS A 275 16.69 5.95 14.62
C LYS A 275 17.73 4.84 14.43
N VAL A 276 17.45 3.87 13.56
CA VAL A 276 18.38 2.77 13.30
C VAL A 276 19.67 3.29 12.66
N ARG A 277 19.57 4.20 11.69
CA ARG A 277 20.72 4.84 11.06
C ARG A 277 21.57 5.61 12.08
N ASP A 278 20.95 6.41 12.94
CA ASP A 278 21.64 7.19 13.96
C ASP A 278 22.35 6.27 14.97
N PHE A 279 21.74 5.13 15.32
CA PHE A 279 22.39 4.08 16.11
C PHE A 279 23.61 3.49 15.41
N VAL A 280 23.49 3.10 14.13
CA VAL A 280 24.59 2.53 13.34
C VAL A 280 25.75 3.51 13.25
N LEU A 281 25.48 4.79 12.98
CA LEU A 281 26.53 5.81 12.92
C LEU A 281 27.21 6.07 14.27
N ARG A 282 26.44 6.07 15.36
CA ARG A 282 26.99 6.30 16.71
C ARG A 282 27.91 5.17 17.16
N TYR A 283 27.60 3.92 16.82
CA TYR A 283 28.34 2.73 17.25
C TYR A 283 29.02 2.00 16.09
N GLN A 284 29.37 2.73 15.02
CA GLN A 284 29.98 2.17 13.80
C GLN A 284 31.31 1.44 14.06
N ASP A 285 32.02 1.80 15.13
CA ASP A 285 33.25 1.19 15.61
C ASP A 285 33.03 -0.06 16.48
N ARG A 286 31.76 -0.40 16.77
CA ARG A 286 31.33 -1.48 17.67
C ARG A 286 30.37 -2.47 17.01
N LEU A 287 29.94 -2.19 15.78
CA LEU A 287 29.09 -3.05 14.97
C LEU A 287 29.95 -3.76 13.92
N ILE A 288 29.83 -5.08 13.88
CA ILE A 288 30.62 -5.93 12.99
C ILE A 288 29.70 -6.60 11.97
N TYR A 289 30.12 -6.63 10.71
CA TYR A 289 29.38 -7.32 9.66
C TYR A 289 29.75 -8.82 9.62
N GLY A 290 28.75 -9.66 9.36
CA GLY A 290 28.95 -11.07 9.03
C GLY A 290 27.66 -11.77 8.65
N THR A 291 27.72 -12.95 8.02
CA THR A 291 26.54 -13.61 7.43
C THR A 291 26.05 -14.87 8.13
N ASP A 292 26.88 -15.57 8.91
CA ASP A 292 26.63 -16.93 9.42
C ASP A 292 26.49 -17.97 8.31
N ALA A 293 26.90 -17.61 7.10
CA ALA A 293 26.77 -18.50 5.96
C ALA A 293 27.57 -19.77 6.23
N THR A 294 26.90 -20.91 6.02
CA THR A 294 27.47 -22.23 6.25
C THR A 294 27.78 -22.92 4.92
N LEU A 295 28.99 -23.47 4.79
CA LEU A 295 29.34 -24.44 3.76
C LEU A 295 29.62 -25.80 4.40
N ASP A 296 28.89 -26.84 4.00
CA ASP A 296 29.08 -28.21 4.49
C ASP A 296 29.03 -29.24 3.35
N SER A 297 29.31 -30.51 3.68
CA SER A 297 29.40 -31.61 2.72
C SER A 297 28.11 -31.88 1.93
N ASN A 298 26.96 -31.33 2.35
CA ASN A 298 25.69 -31.51 1.65
C ASN A 298 25.46 -30.46 0.55
N ALA A 299 26.37 -29.50 0.38
CA ALA A 299 26.32 -28.54 -0.72
C ALA A 299 26.64 -29.24 -2.06
N THR A 300 25.61 -29.72 -2.75
CA THR A 300 25.74 -30.49 -4.00
C THR A 300 26.09 -29.65 -5.23
N ASP A 301 25.84 -28.34 -5.18
CA ASP A 301 26.04 -27.41 -6.30
C ASP A 301 26.79 -26.15 -5.83
N LYS A 302 28.10 -26.14 -6.09
CA LYS A 302 29.02 -25.08 -5.66
C LYS A 302 28.73 -23.75 -6.34
N GLN A 303 28.32 -23.77 -7.61
CA GLN A 303 28.03 -22.55 -8.37
C GLN A 303 26.81 -21.84 -7.77
N LYS A 304 25.74 -22.60 -7.48
CA LYS A 304 24.55 -22.05 -6.81
C LYS A 304 24.85 -21.50 -5.41
N PHE A 305 25.75 -22.15 -4.67
CA PHE A 305 26.18 -21.64 -3.37
C PHE A 305 26.80 -20.24 -3.51
N ARG A 306 27.71 -20.07 -4.46
CA ARG A 306 28.42 -18.81 -4.73
C ARG A 306 27.47 -17.70 -5.19
N GLU A 307 26.57 -18.01 -6.11
CA GLU A 307 25.54 -17.06 -6.58
C GLU A 307 24.65 -16.57 -5.44
N ARG A 308 24.25 -17.48 -4.54
CA ARG A 308 23.46 -17.14 -3.35
C ARG A 308 24.25 -16.27 -2.37
N LEU A 309 25.53 -16.57 -2.15
CA LEU A 309 26.40 -15.81 -1.25
C LEU A 309 26.62 -14.39 -1.77
N HIS A 310 26.99 -14.25 -3.05
CA HIS A 310 27.12 -12.96 -3.73
C HIS A 310 25.83 -12.13 -3.63
N SER A 311 24.69 -12.76 -3.95
CA SER A 311 23.38 -12.11 -3.89
C SER A 311 23.02 -11.63 -2.47
N ARG A 312 23.41 -12.39 -1.44
CA ARG A 312 23.24 -11.99 -0.03
C ARG A 312 24.08 -10.75 0.28
N TRP A 313 25.36 -10.77 -0.06
CA TRP A 313 26.27 -9.64 0.20
C TRP A 313 25.87 -8.35 -0.52
N ILE A 314 25.41 -8.41 -1.77
CA ILE A 314 24.92 -7.22 -2.48
C ILE A 314 23.69 -6.64 -1.80
N LYS A 315 22.72 -7.48 -1.42
CA LYS A 315 21.50 -7.01 -0.73
C LYS A 315 21.84 -6.39 0.63
N ASP A 316 22.73 -7.03 1.39
CA ASP A 316 23.12 -6.49 2.70
C ASP A 316 23.91 -5.17 2.53
N TRP A 317 24.75 -5.06 1.50
CA TRP A 317 25.45 -3.82 1.15
C TRP A 317 24.47 -2.70 0.79
N GLU A 318 23.50 -2.97 -0.09
CA GLU A 318 22.45 -2.03 -0.48
C GLU A 318 21.76 -1.41 0.75
N TYR A 319 21.40 -2.24 1.73
CA TYR A 319 20.77 -1.78 2.98
C TYR A 319 21.63 -0.79 3.78
N PHE A 320 22.96 -0.92 3.75
CA PHE A 320 23.85 -0.04 4.51
C PHE A 320 24.26 1.23 3.77
N VAL A 321 24.23 1.25 2.43
CA VAL A 321 24.82 2.33 1.64
C VAL A 321 23.82 3.15 0.82
N THR A 322 22.55 2.76 0.76
CA THR A 322 21.51 3.50 0.03
C THR A 322 20.41 4.01 0.96
N ASP A 323 19.64 4.98 0.47
CA ASP A 323 18.35 5.40 1.03
C ASP A 323 17.16 4.83 0.23
N ASP A 324 17.44 3.85 -0.63
CA ASP A 324 16.44 3.20 -1.47
C ASP A 324 15.47 2.35 -0.64
N THR A 325 14.25 2.18 -1.16
CA THR A 325 13.27 1.27 -0.55
C THR A 325 13.56 -0.16 -0.97
N MET A 326 13.70 -1.05 0.00
CA MET A 326 14.02 -2.46 -0.23
C MET A 326 12.92 -3.42 0.25
N GLN A 327 12.91 -4.63 -0.32
CA GLN A 327 12.09 -5.74 0.17
C GLN A 327 12.96 -6.79 0.86
N SER A 328 12.47 -7.34 1.97
CA SER A 328 13.13 -8.43 2.72
C SER A 328 12.12 -9.54 2.94
N GLU A 329 12.49 -10.78 2.58
CA GLU A 329 11.66 -11.98 2.75
C GLU A 329 11.50 -12.42 4.22
N ASN A 330 12.32 -11.84 5.10
CA ASN A 330 12.39 -12.18 6.52
C ASN A 330 11.77 -11.11 7.41
N VAL A 331 11.66 -9.87 6.94
CA VAL A 331 10.80 -8.87 7.58
C VAL A 331 9.40 -9.08 7.04
N ARG A 332 8.36 -8.79 7.82
CA ARG A 332 7.05 -8.51 7.21
C ARG A 332 7.20 -7.23 6.38
N GLY A 333 7.74 -7.37 5.18
CA GLY A 333 7.45 -6.47 4.08
C GLY A 333 5.94 -6.45 3.90
N ALA A 334 5.44 -5.32 3.41
CA ALA A 334 4.12 -5.25 2.84
C ALA A 334 3.86 -6.50 1.97
N ASP A 335 2.61 -6.92 1.96
CA ASP A 335 2.00 -7.70 0.90
C ASP A 335 2.89 -7.84 -0.36
N ARG A 336 3.08 -9.06 -0.90
CA ARG A 336 3.85 -9.24 -2.17
C ARG A 336 3.25 -8.45 -3.34
N TRP A 337 2.06 -7.89 -3.13
CA TRP A 337 1.47 -6.84 -3.93
C TRP A 337 2.06 -5.45 -3.64
N GLY A 338 2.61 -4.83 -4.67
CA GLY A 338 2.94 -3.41 -4.73
C GLY A 338 1.95 -2.62 -5.60
N TYR A 339 2.21 -1.31 -5.71
CA TYR A 339 1.48 -0.39 -6.59
C TYR A 339 2.43 0.28 -7.56
N THR A 340 1.95 0.52 -8.79
CA THR A 340 2.65 1.34 -9.77
C THR A 340 1.73 2.44 -10.29
N GLY A 341 2.28 3.62 -10.53
CA GLY A 341 1.51 4.79 -10.94
C GLY A 341 2.11 6.11 -10.44
N VAL A 342 1.37 7.19 -10.68
CA VAL A 342 1.77 8.56 -10.33
C VAL A 342 1.32 8.99 -8.93
N GLY A 343 0.44 8.24 -8.28
CA GLY A 343 -0.22 8.60 -7.03
C GLY A 343 -1.32 9.66 -7.22
N GLY A 344 -2.36 9.60 -6.38
CA GLY A 344 -3.49 10.52 -6.36
C GLY A 344 -4.48 10.27 -7.51
N GLY A 345 -4.94 11.35 -8.15
CA GLY A 345 -5.63 11.30 -9.44
C GLY A 345 -7.12 10.92 -9.42
N GLY A 346 -7.75 10.82 -8.25
CA GLY A 346 -9.20 10.64 -8.07
C GLY A 346 -9.62 11.09 -6.68
N ALA A 347 -10.92 11.28 -6.40
CA ALA A 347 -11.40 12.03 -5.24
C ALA A 347 -11.21 11.33 -3.87
N MET A 348 -10.81 12.08 -2.85
CA MET A 348 -10.47 11.59 -1.52
C MET A 348 -11.19 12.40 -0.44
N PHE A 349 -11.47 11.72 0.66
CA PHE A 349 -12.39 12.19 1.69
C PHE A 349 -11.92 11.75 3.08
N TYR A 350 -12.52 12.40 4.07
CA TYR A 350 -12.51 11.99 5.47
C TYR A 350 -11.10 11.79 6.08
N PRO A 351 -10.16 12.74 5.94
CA PRO A 351 -8.88 12.66 6.63
C PRO A 351 -9.09 12.60 8.15
N ALA A 352 -8.66 11.51 8.77
CA ALA A 352 -8.75 11.29 10.20
C ALA A 352 -7.36 11.03 10.78
N ILE A 353 -6.97 11.83 11.77
CA ILE A 353 -5.64 11.77 12.40
C ILE A 353 -5.82 11.20 13.81
N SER A 354 -4.97 10.24 14.19
CA SER A 354 -5.06 9.63 15.52
C SER A 354 -4.79 10.69 16.61
N PRO A 355 -5.57 10.69 17.70
CA PRO A 355 -5.27 11.54 18.86
C PRO A 355 -3.99 11.09 19.60
N HIS A 356 -3.55 9.85 19.38
CA HIS A 356 -2.41 9.23 20.06
C HIS A 356 -1.10 9.34 19.28
N ASP A 357 -1.17 9.47 17.96
CA ASP A 357 -0.02 9.51 17.06
C ASP A 357 -0.35 10.34 15.81
N THR A 358 0.31 11.48 15.63
CA THR A 358 0.02 12.38 14.52
C THR A 358 0.50 11.88 13.16
N ASN A 359 1.30 10.81 13.12
CA ASN A 359 1.72 10.15 11.89
C ASN A 359 0.74 9.06 11.43
N LEU A 360 -0.16 8.61 12.31
CA LEU A 360 -1.21 7.65 11.98
C LEU A 360 -2.44 8.38 11.41
N VAL A 361 -2.64 8.27 10.10
CA VAL A 361 -3.70 8.99 9.38
C VAL A 361 -4.44 8.07 8.42
N PHE A 362 -5.76 8.23 8.35
CA PHE A 362 -6.64 7.53 7.43
C PHE A 362 -7.28 8.49 6.43
N VAL A 363 -7.46 8.04 5.20
CA VAL A 363 -8.30 8.68 4.16
C VAL A 363 -9.08 7.61 3.40
N ALA A 364 -10.15 8.00 2.72
CA ALA A 364 -10.91 7.10 1.85
C ALA A 364 -11.23 7.77 0.51
N CYS A 365 -11.35 6.99 -0.57
CA CYS A 365 -11.82 7.49 -1.86
C CYS A 365 -13.31 7.18 -2.09
N ASP A 366 -13.91 7.84 -3.07
CA ASP A 366 -15.29 7.56 -3.48
C ASP A 366 -15.48 6.20 -4.17
N MET A 367 -14.40 5.60 -4.65
CA MET A 367 -14.40 4.35 -5.42
C MET A 367 -14.20 3.07 -4.58
N GLY A 368 -14.21 3.20 -3.24
CA GLY A 368 -14.19 2.05 -2.31
C GLY A 368 -12.84 1.76 -1.64
N GLY A 369 -11.75 2.34 -2.16
CA GLY A 369 -10.42 2.27 -1.52
C GLY A 369 -10.34 3.08 -0.24
N SER A 370 -9.63 2.54 0.75
CA SER A 370 -9.26 3.24 1.97
C SER A 370 -7.76 3.14 2.18
N TYR A 371 -7.15 4.12 2.85
CA TYR A 371 -5.71 4.20 2.99
C TYR A 371 -5.33 4.56 4.41
N VAL A 372 -4.24 3.97 4.87
CA VAL A 372 -3.59 4.28 6.14
C VAL A 372 -2.13 4.62 5.90
N THR A 373 -1.64 5.64 6.59
CA THR A 373 -0.22 5.93 6.73
C THR A 373 0.17 5.85 8.20
N TYR A 374 1.39 5.40 8.45
CA TYR A 374 2.01 5.32 9.78
C TYR A 374 3.16 6.34 9.93
N ASP A 375 3.48 7.09 8.87
CA ASP A 375 4.62 8.01 8.77
C ASP A 375 4.21 9.42 8.32
N GLY A 376 2.90 9.72 8.41
CA GLY A 376 2.34 11.01 8.03
C GLY A 376 2.23 11.22 6.51
N GLY A 377 2.22 10.18 5.71
CA GLY A 377 1.99 10.25 4.26
C GLY A 377 3.27 10.30 3.44
N ARG A 378 4.39 9.79 3.98
CA ARG A 378 5.55 9.42 3.14
C ARG A 378 5.24 8.14 2.39
N GLN A 379 4.54 7.20 3.02
CA GLN A 379 3.98 6.00 2.40
C GLN A 379 2.54 5.74 2.88
N TRP A 380 1.74 5.17 2.01
CA TRP A 380 0.36 4.77 2.25
C TRP A 380 0.18 3.30 1.93
N ARG A 381 -0.56 2.61 2.79
CA ARG A 381 -1.06 1.26 2.54
C ARG A 381 -2.54 1.36 2.21
N MET A 382 -2.95 0.79 1.09
CA MET A 382 -4.37 0.61 0.79
C MET A 382 -4.94 -0.55 1.63
N PHE A 383 -6.21 -0.42 2.01
CA PHE A 383 -7.02 -1.51 2.55
C PHE A 383 -8.46 -1.36 2.05
N ASN A 384 -9.18 -2.47 1.95
CA ASN A 384 -10.49 -2.49 1.31
C ASN A 384 -11.57 -3.03 2.24
N LEU A 385 -12.51 -2.15 2.61
CA LEU A 385 -13.73 -2.52 3.36
C LEU A 385 -14.93 -2.72 2.43
N VAL A 386 -14.62 -3.13 1.20
CA VAL A 386 -15.52 -3.34 0.06
C VAL A 386 -16.22 -2.06 -0.42
N ASN A 387 -17.09 -1.47 0.38
CA ASN A 387 -17.84 -0.28 -0.01
C ASN A 387 -17.13 0.99 0.49
N ARG A 388 -17.60 2.14 0.01
CA ARG A 388 -17.06 3.44 0.39
C ARG A 388 -17.18 3.69 1.90
N VAL A 389 -16.03 3.93 2.55
CA VAL A 389 -15.99 4.42 3.93
C VAL A 389 -16.45 5.88 3.97
N ARG A 390 -17.27 6.19 4.98
CA ARG A 390 -17.88 7.51 5.18
C ARG A 390 -17.33 8.25 6.40
N SER A 391 -16.62 7.56 7.29
CA SER A 391 -15.99 8.14 8.48
C SER A 391 -15.02 7.14 9.11
N PHE A 392 -13.91 7.65 9.65
CA PHE A 392 -13.03 6.94 10.58
C PHE A 392 -13.14 7.58 11.96
N VAL A 393 -13.19 6.75 13.00
CA VAL A 393 -13.29 7.21 14.40
C VAL A 393 -12.26 6.46 15.22
N PHE A 394 -11.26 7.16 15.75
CA PHE A 394 -10.29 6.58 16.67
C PHE A 394 -10.88 6.39 18.05
N ASP A 395 -10.49 5.31 18.72
CA ASP A 395 -10.75 5.15 20.15
C ASP A 395 -9.87 6.13 20.92
N PRO A 396 -10.45 7.02 21.75
CA PRO A 396 -9.69 8.02 22.49
C PRO A 396 -8.91 7.45 23.67
N VAL A 397 -9.14 6.18 24.04
CA VAL A 397 -8.48 5.49 25.17
C VAL A 397 -7.47 4.45 24.67
N ASP A 398 -7.83 3.65 23.67
CA ASP A 398 -6.96 2.59 23.13
C ASP A 398 -6.30 3.02 21.79
N SER A 399 -4.99 3.25 21.81
CA SER A 399 -4.22 3.70 20.64
C SER A 399 -4.17 2.72 19.47
N ASN A 400 -4.58 1.46 19.66
CA ASN A 400 -4.62 0.46 18.61
C ASN A 400 -5.99 0.36 17.92
N VAL A 401 -7.03 0.97 18.48
CA VAL A 401 -8.40 0.80 18.02
C VAL A 401 -8.86 1.96 17.14
N VAL A 402 -9.36 1.61 15.96
CA VAL A 402 -10.01 2.53 15.03
C VAL A 402 -11.24 1.87 14.43
N TYR A 403 -12.30 2.66 14.22
CA TYR A 403 -13.55 2.23 13.63
C TYR A 403 -13.74 2.87 12.26
N ALA A 404 -14.35 2.14 11.32
CA ALA A 404 -14.70 2.64 10.01
C ALA A 404 -16.20 2.44 9.75
N VAL A 405 -16.88 3.52 9.34
CA VAL A 405 -18.31 3.50 9.01
C VAL A 405 -18.47 3.31 7.51
N CYS A 406 -19.02 2.18 7.09
CA CYS A 406 -19.22 1.78 5.70
C CYS A 406 -20.68 1.29 5.49
N GLU A 407 -20.92 0.15 4.82
CA GLU A 407 -22.23 -0.53 4.81
C GLU A 407 -22.56 -1.09 6.22
N GLY A 408 -21.53 -1.50 6.96
CA GLY A 408 -21.57 -1.78 8.39
C GLY A 408 -20.59 -0.90 9.18
N LEU A 409 -20.45 -1.18 10.48
CA LEU A 409 -19.41 -0.65 11.34
C LEU A 409 -18.29 -1.68 11.44
N PHE A 410 -17.10 -1.33 10.99
CA PHE A 410 -15.91 -2.15 11.12
C PHE A 410 -15.03 -1.64 12.26
N LYS A 411 -14.35 -2.56 12.93
CA LYS A 411 -13.40 -2.28 14.01
C LYS A 411 -12.06 -2.91 13.69
N SER A 412 -11.00 -2.14 13.80
CA SER A 412 -9.62 -2.64 13.84
C SER A 412 -9.08 -2.54 15.26
N ARG A 413 -8.18 -3.47 15.62
CA ARG A 413 -7.47 -3.53 16.91
C ARG A 413 -5.95 -3.46 16.74
N ASP A 414 -5.50 -3.15 15.54
CA ASP A 414 -4.10 -3.18 15.11
C ASP A 414 -3.79 -1.99 14.19
N LYS A 415 -4.40 -0.82 14.50
CA LYS A 415 -4.20 0.45 13.78
C LYS A 415 -4.55 0.37 12.29
N GLY A 416 -5.62 -0.35 11.97
CA GLY A 416 -6.16 -0.52 10.62
C GLY A 416 -5.43 -1.52 9.76
N MET A 417 -4.62 -2.43 10.33
CA MET A 417 -4.00 -3.53 9.57
C MET A 417 -5.03 -4.60 9.21
N THR A 418 -5.89 -4.99 10.15
CA THR A 418 -7.02 -5.90 9.94
C THR A 418 -8.32 -5.35 10.54
N TRP A 419 -9.45 -5.82 10.00
CA TRP A 419 -10.77 -5.29 10.31
C TRP A 419 -11.79 -6.40 10.55
N GLU A 420 -12.62 -6.20 11.57
CA GLU A 420 -13.74 -7.06 11.93
C GLU A 420 -15.06 -6.31 11.76
N LEU A 421 -16.08 -6.96 11.19
CA LEU A 421 -17.44 -6.43 11.20
C LEU A 421 -17.96 -6.44 12.65
N LEU A 422 -18.35 -5.27 13.16
CA LEU A 422 -18.92 -5.10 14.49
C LEU A 422 -20.44 -4.94 14.46
N TYR A 423 -20.98 -4.21 13.47
CA TYR A 423 -22.42 -4.01 13.31
C TYR A 423 -22.84 -3.99 11.83
N PRO A 424 -23.92 -4.69 11.41
CA PRO A 424 -24.73 -5.62 12.21
C PRO A 424 -23.88 -6.75 12.80
N GLN A 425 -24.39 -7.44 13.83
CA GLN A 425 -23.65 -8.54 14.44
C GLN A 425 -23.29 -9.57 13.36
N PRO A 426 -22.02 -10.02 13.29
CA PRO A 426 -21.62 -11.00 12.28
C PRO A 426 -22.54 -12.23 12.25
N LEU A 427 -22.94 -12.75 13.41
CA LEU A 427 -23.82 -13.91 13.50
C LEU A 427 -25.24 -13.70 12.93
N ASP A 428 -25.65 -12.46 12.66
CA ASP A 428 -26.94 -12.15 12.04
C ASP A 428 -26.86 -11.99 10.53
N VAL A 429 -25.66 -11.87 9.97
CA VAL A 429 -25.44 -11.81 8.53
C VAL A 429 -25.46 -13.24 7.97
N ILE A 430 -26.37 -13.50 7.04
CA ILE A 430 -26.53 -14.82 6.42
C ILE A 430 -25.78 -14.94 5.08
N ARG A 431 -25.58 -13.82 4.38
CA ARG A 431 -24.78 -13.73 3.15
C ARG A 431 -24.46 -12.29 2.77
N VAL A 432 -23.53 -12.12 1.84
CA VAL A 432 -23.24 -10.87 1.16
C VAL A 432 -23.64 -11.01 -0.31
N ILE A 433 -24.26 -9.98 -0.88
CA ILE A 433 -24.60 -9.93 -2.32
C ILE A 433 -24.07 -8.66 -2.94
N SER A 434 -23.76 -8.68 -4.23
CA SER A 434 -23.42 -7.50 -5.03
C SER A 434 -24.56 -7.13 -5.96
N LYS A 435 -24.82 -5.82 -6.09
CA LYS A 435 -25.94 -5.31 -6.89
C LYS A 435 -25.60 -4.03 -7.66
N GLY A 436 -26.11 -3.94 -8.88
CA GLY A 436 -26.06 -2.72 -9.69
C GLY A 436 -24.75 -2.50 -10.43
N ASP A 437 -24.66 -1.35 -11.07
CA ASP A 437 -23.54 -0.95 -11.92
C ASP A 437 -22.23 -0.69 -11.17
N HIS A 438 -22.34 -0.34 -9.88
CA HIS A 438 -21.20 -0.22 -8.97
C HIS A 438 -20.90 -1.51 -8.20
N ALA A 439 -21.63 -2.60 -8.49
CA ALA A 439 -21.57 -3.87 -7.76
C ALA A 439 -21.61 -3.65 -6.23
N GLU A 440 -22.51 -2.79 -5.75
CA GLU A 440 -22.59 -2.41 -4.34
C GLU A 440 -22.87 -3.64 -3.49
N GLU A 441 -22.02 -3.90 -2.50
CA GLU A 441 -22.28 -5.02 -1.60
C GLU A 441 -23.35 -4.66 -0.58
N ARG A 442 -24.18 -5.65 -0.27
CA ARG A 442 -25.21 -5.57 0.76
C ARG A 442 -25.05 -6.72 1.73
N LEU A 443 -25.06 -6.36 3.01
CA LEU A 443 -25.18 -7.29 4.11
C LEU A 443 -26.63 -7.78 4.21
N VAL A 444 -26.87 -9.06 3.96
CA VAL A 444 -28.19 -9.67 4.14
C VAL A 444 -28.25 -10.25 5.55
N THR A 445 -29.13 -9.70 6.40
CA THR A 445 -29.35 -10.19 7.76
C THR A 445 -30.54 -11.14 7.85
N LYS A 446 -30.63 -11.95 8.91
CA LYS A 446 -31.74 -12.91 9.17
C LYS A 446 -33.14 -12.28 9.07
N ASP A 447 -33.27 -11.03 9.48
CA ASP A 447 -34.53 -10.28 9.43
C ASP A 447 -34.80 -9.60 8.08
N SER A 448 -33.83 -9.62 7.16
CA SER A 448 -33.88 -8.93 5.86
C SER A 448 -34.22 -7.44 6.02
N ILE A 449 -33.60 -6.79 7.00
CA ILE A 449 -33.75 -5.35 7.25
C ILE A 449 -32.41 -4.65 7.05
N ARG A 450 -32.39 -3.67 6.14
CA ARG A 450 -31.21 -2.82 5.98
C ARG A 450 -31.07 -1.87 7.16
N LYS A 451 -29.91 -1.92 7.82
CA LYS A 451 -29.54 -1.10 8.98
C LYS A 451 -28.41 -0.16 8.58
N LYS A 452 -28.71 1.12 8.38
CA LYS A 452 -27.74 2.11 7.92
C LYS A 452 -27.18 2.92 9.08
N LEU A 453 -25.87 2.89 9.28
CA LEU A 453 -25.18 3.82 10.18
C LEU A 453 -25.16 5.23 9.58
N LEU A 454 -25.61 6.20 10.37
CA LEU A 454 -25.66 7.62 10.06
C LEU A 454 -24.51 8.39 10.71
N ALA A 455 -24.18 8.09 11.96
CA ALA A 455 -23.09 8.69 12.73
C ALA A 455 -22.58 7.71 13.80
N PHE A 456 -21.34 7.88 14.24
CA PHE A 456 -20.72 7.03 15.27
C PHE A 456 -19.77 7.85 16.16
N ALA A 457 -19.70 7.54 17.46
CA ALA A 457 -18.76 8.12 18.40
C ALA A 457 -18.39 7.12 19.51
N VAL A 458 -17.17 7.25 20.03
CA VAL A 458 -16.65 6.49 21.18
C VAL A 458 -16.66 7.40 22.41
N ASP A 459 -16.99 6.86 23.58
CA ASP A 459 -16.90 7.62 24.83
C ASP A 459 -15.44 8.05 25.11
N PRO A 460 -15.19 9.32 25.47
CA PRO A 460 -13.84 9.86 25.66
C PRO A 460 -13.06 9.24 26.83
N ALA A 461 -13.71 8.49 27.73
CA ALA A 461 -13.05 7.79 28.83
C ALA A 461 -13.34 6.29 28.86
N SER A 462 -13.94 5.71 27.81
CA SER A 462 -14.29 4.30 27.78
C SER A 462 -14.32 3.72 26.37
N SER A 463 -13.45 2.75 26.11
CA SER A 463 -13.44 1.97 24.85
C SER A 463 -14.64 1.04 24.67
N VAL A 464 -15.47 0.84 25.71
CA VAL A 464 -16.64 -0.06 25.66
C VAL A 464 -17.97 0.68 25.47
N ARG A 465 -18.03 1.97 25.82
CA ARG A 465 -19.24 2.76 25.63
C ARG A 465 -19.24 3.44 24.26
N LEU A 466 -20.20 3.07 23.41
CA LEU A 466 -20.29 3.54 22.03
C LEU A 466 -21.66 4.17 21.76
N TYR A 467 -21.69 5.15 20.86
CA TYR A 467 -22.89 5.87 20.42
C TYR A 467 -23.03 5.77 18.91
N ALA A 468 -24.22 5.42 18.42
CA ALA A 468 -24.49 5.33 17.00
C ALA A 468 -25.84 5.95 16.63
N GLY A 469 -25.87 6.71 15.54
CA GLY A 469 -27.10 7.06 14.83
C GLY A 469 -27.41 5.95 13.84
N ILE A 470 -28.54 5.28 13.96
CA ILE A 470 -28.92 4.14 13.11
C ILE A 470 -30.29 4.41 12.48
N GLU A 471 -30.38 4.15 11.18
CA GLU A 471 -31.62 4.10 10.42
C GLU A 471 -32.03 2.65 10.15
N GLU A 472 -33.26 2.31 10.50
CA GLU A 472 -33.85 0.99 10.30
C GLU A 472 -35.32 1.16 9.84
N LYS A 473 -35.69 0.58 8.69
CA LYS A 473 -37.05 0.72 8.10
C LYS A 473 -37.51 2.19 7.99
N GLY A 474 -36.60 3.09 7.61
CA GLY A 474 -36.84 4.53 7.52
C GLY A 474 -36.97 5.28 8.86
N LYS A 475 -36.91 4.58 10.00
CA LYS A 475 -36.90 5.19 11.34
C LYS A 475 -35.47 5.43 11.80
N LYS A 476 -35.18 6.64 12.25
CA LYS A 476 -33.85 7.09 12.65
C LYS A 476 -33.79 7.29 14.16
N GLY A 477 -32.76 6.77 14.82
CA GLY A 477 -32.61 6.85 16.27
C GLY A 477 -31.16 6.89 16.73
N LEU A 478 -30.98 7.32 17.98
CA LEU A 478 -29.72 7.18 18.72
C LEU A 478 -29.73 5.84 19.46
N TYR A 479 -28.64 5.11 19.34
CA TYR A 479 -28.39 3.83 20.00
C TYR A 479 -27.12 3.92 20.83
N ILE A 480 -27.11 3.22 21.96
CA ILE A 480 -25.99 3.15 22.89
C ILE A 480 -25.62 1.69 23.10
N SER A 481 -24.32 1.42 23.07
CA SER A 481 -23.72 0.16 23.50
C SER A 481 -22.89 0.41 24.75
N GLU A 482 -22.95 -0.52 25.72
CA GLU A 482 -22.16 -0.50 26.95
C GLU A 482 -21.10 -1.63 26.99
N ASP A 483 -21.01 -2.45 25.95
CA ASP A 483 -20.19 -3.68 25.90
C ASP A 483 -19.27 -3.76 24.67
N GLY A 484 -18.87 -2.60 24.15
CA GLY A 484 -17.96 -2.49 23.01
C GLY A 484 -18.58 -2.81 21.65
N GLY A 485 -19.91 -2.72 21.55
CA GLY A 485 -20.67 -2.80 20.30
C GLY A 485 -21.37 -4.14 20.07
N ARG A 486 -21.39 -5.04 21.08
CA ARG A 486 -22.05 -6.35 20.97
C ARG A 486 -23.57 -6.20 21.06
N HIS A 487 -24.05 -5.32 21.93
CA HIS A 487 -25.48 -5.04 22.05
C HIS A 487 -25.77 -3.54 21.94
N TRP A 488 -26.81 -3.21 21.17
CA TRP A 488 -27.23 -1.83 20.92
C TRP A 488 -28.64 -1.61 21.46
N ARG A 489 -28.77 -0.72 22.44
CA ARG A 489 -30.07 -0.28 22.96
C ARG A 489 -30.45 1.04 22.33
N LYS A 490 -31.67 1.12 21.79
CA LYS A 490 -32.23 2.41 21.33
C LYS A 490 -32.47 3.32 22.52
N GLU A 491 -31.85 4.49 22.51
CA GLU A 491 -31.98 5.50 23.55
C GLU A 491 -33.08 6.51 23.21
N ARG A 492 -33.17 6.95 21.94
CA ARG A 492 -34.12 7.99 21.52
C ARG A 492 -34.39 7.97 20.02
N ASP A 493 -35.60 8.33 19.61
CA ASP A 493 -35.90 8.70 18.24
C ASP A 493 -35.24 10.03 17.85
N ILE A 494 -34.59 10.06 16.69
CA ILE A 494 -33.97 11.25 16.10
C ILE A 494 -34.49 11.37 14.67
N PRO A 495 -35.73 11.89 14.45
CA PRO A 495 -36.39 11.83 13.15
C PRO A 495 -35.61 12.47 11.99
N GLN A 496 -34.81 13.50 12.28
CA GLN A 496 -33.96 14.15 11.28
C GLN A 496 -32.72 13.31 10.90
N GLY A 497 -32.35 12.34 11.72
CA GLY A 497 -31.08 11.60 11.62
C GLY A 497 -29.90 12.37 12.20
N ALA A 498 -28.87 11.65 12.62
CA ALA A 498 -27.63 12.24 13.11
C ALA A 498 -26.63 12.37 11.95
N ARG A 499 -26.07 13.56 11.74
CA ARG A 499 -24.89 13.78 10.88
C ARG A 499 -23.60 13.47 11.63
N THR A 500 -23.52 13.90 12.89
CA THR A 500 -22.41 13.62 13.80
C THR A 500 -22.90 13.57 15.24
N ILE A 501 -22.15 12.88 16.08
CA ILE A 501 -22.40 12.78 17.52
C ILE A 501 -21.14 13.31 18.22
N LEU A 502 -21.29 14.36 19.02
CA LEU A 502 -20.20 14.94 19.80
C LEU A 502 -20.45 14.61 21.28
N VAL A 503 -19.43 14.07 21.95
CA VAL A 503 -19.51 13.63 23.34
C VAL A 503 -18.68 14.58 24.20
N ASP A 504 -19.29 15.13 25.25
CA ASP A 504 -18.62 16.07 26.17
C ASP A 504 -17.68 15.31 27.14
N PRO A 505 -16.34 15.43 27.01
CA PRO A 505 -15.42 14.76 27.91
C PRO A 505 -15.40 15.36 29.32
N GLY A 506 -15.88 16.59 29.52
CA GLY A 506 -15.98 17.26 30.81
C GLY A 506 -17.20 16.87 31.63
N SER A 507 -18.18 16.19 31.02
CA SER A 507 -19.35 15.64 31.73
C SER A 507 -19.01 14.36 32.50
N ALA A 508 -19.83 13.97 33.49
CA ALA A 508 -19.56 12.78 34.29
C ALA A 508 -19.59 11.48 33.44
N ALA A 509 -18.70 10.54 33.73
CA ALA A 509 -18.59 9.30 32.95
C ALA A 509 -19.87 8.47 32.94
N GLY A 510 -20.64 8.45 34.04
CA GLY A 510 -21.94 7.76 34.09
C GLY A 510 -23.10 8.51 33.40
N ASP A 511 -22.94 9.80 33.07
CA ASP A 511 -24.00 10.68 32.61
C ASP A 511 -23.45 11.71 31.60
N ARG A 512 -23.09 11.19 30.42
CA ARG A 512 -22.50 12.01 29.37
C ARG A 512 -23.46 13.07 28.85
N THR A 513 -22.96 14.29 28.70
CA THR A 513 -23.60 15.28 27.82
C THR A 513 -23.30 14.92 26.37
N LEU A 514 -24.36 14.78 25.56
CA LEU A 514 -24.28 14.41 24.15
C LEU A 514 -24.86 15.53 23.29
N TYR A 515 -24.23 15.79 22.15
CA TYR A 515 -24.71 16.69 21.11
C TYR A 515 -24.89 15.93 19.81
N ILE A 516 -26.14 15.69 19.43
CA ILE A 516 -26.52 15.00 18.21
C ILE A 516 -26.83 16.08 17.18
N ALA A 517 -25.93 16.28 16.23
CA ALA A 517 -26.07 17.30 15.20
C ALA A 517 -26.82 16.76 13.99
N ASP A 518 -27.82 17.51 13.51
CA ASP A 518 -28.63 17.20 12.34
C ASP A 518 -28.67 18.37 11.35
N ASP A 519 -29.33 18.23 10.21
CA ASP A 519 -29.44 19.27 9.18
C ASP A 519 -30.06 20.59 9.68
N LYS A 520 -30.71 20.59 10.84
CA LYS A 520 -31.55 21.67 11.35
C LYS A 520 -31.12 22.15 12.75
N GLY A 521 -30.04 21.65 13.33
CA GLY A 521 -29.51 22.12 14.61
C GLY A 521 -28.92 21.00 15.47
N ILE A 522 -29.02 21.16 16.78
CA ILE A 522 -28.44 20.25 17.79
C ILE A 522 -29.55 19.70 18.68
N VAL A 523 -29.60 18.38 18.83
CA VAL A 523 -30.33 17.71 19.92
C VAL A 523 -29.33 17.40 21.03
N GLN A 524 -29.50 18.03 22.18
CA GLN A 524 -28.64 17.84 23.35
C GLN A 524 -29.29 16.88 24.35
N LYS A 525 -28.50 15.96 24.90
CA LYS A 525 -28.77 15.27 26.17
C LYS A 525 -27.83 15.84 27.22
N LYS A 526 -28.34 16.37 28.34
CA LYS A 526 -27.53 16.85 29.46
C LYS A 526 -28.25 16.55 30.78
N HIS A 527 -27.59 15.81 31.67
CA HIS A 527 -28.16 15.34 32.94
C HIS A 527 -29.49 14.58 32.75
N GLY A 528 -29.52 13.66 31.78
CA GLY A 528 -30.74 12.97 31.34
C GLY A 528 -31.80 13.83 30.63
N ILE A 529 -31.70 15.16 30.67
CA ILE A 529 -32.65 16.09 30.06
C ILE A 529 -32.32 16.29 28.59
N TRP A 530 -33.35 16.20 27.75
CA TRP A 530 -33.23 16.38 26.32
C TRP A 530 -33.75 17.75 25.87
N ARG A 531 -32.97 18.46 25.06
CA ARG A 531 -33.35 19.75 24.49
C ARG A 531 -32.98 19.80 23.02
N ARG A 532 -33.80 20.47 22.22
CA ARG A 532 -33.48 20.79 20.82
C ARG A 532 -33.13 22.27 20.71
N PHE A 533 -32.00 22.56 20.11
CA PHE A 533 -31.57 23.90 19.75
C PHE A 533 -31.58 24.04 18.23
N PRO A 534 -32.28 25.03 17.67
CA PRO A 534 -32.28 25.25 16.23
C PRO A 534 -30.91 25.74 15.74
N GLY A 535 -30.65 25.54 14.44
CA GLY A 535 -29.53 26.17 13.77
C GLY A 535 -29.63 27.71 13.71
N PRO A 536 -28.56 28.39 13.28
CA PRO A 536 -28.52 29.85 13.12
C PRO A 536 -29.46 30.38 12.04
N ASP A 537 -29.86 29.53 11.09
CA ASP A 537 -30.74 29.89 9.98
C ASP A 537 -31.78 28.77 9.77
N LYS A 538 -33.06 29.13 9.84
CA LYS A 538 -34.20 28.22 9.71
C LYS A 538 -34.43 27.75 8.27
N ASP A 539 -34.04 28.58 7.30
CA ASP A 539 -34.28 28.38 5.88
C ASP A 539 -33.08 27.70 5.19
N ALA A 540 -31.95 27.61 5.89
CA ALA A 540 -30.77 26.85 5.48
C ALA A 540 -30.73 25.44 6.12
N LYS A 541 -29.72 24.66 5.72
CA LYS A 541 -29.36 23.41 6.39
C LYS A 541 -27.88 23.40 6.76
N ALA A 542 -27.54 22.62 7.79
CA ALA A 542 -26.16 22.34 8.13
C ALA A 542 -25.56 21.40 7.07
N LEU A 543 -24.37 21.77 6.60
CA LEU A 543 -23.61 20.98 5.63
C LEU A 543 -22.48 20.23 6.33
N GLU A 544 -21.85 20.85 7.33
CA GLU A 544 -20.75 20.26 8.10
C GLU A 544 -20.73 20.76 9.53
N TYR A 545 -20.22 19.91 10.44
CA TYR A 545 -19.95 20.24 11.83
C TYR A 545 -18.55 19.78 12.22
N SER A 546 -17.89 20.57 13.06
CA SER A 546 -16.66 20.18 13.75
C SER A 546 -16.62 20.83 15.12
N GLY A 547 -15.85 20.31 16.06
CA GLY A 547 -15.85 20.88 17.41
C GLY A 547 -14.94 20.17 18.38
N GLY A 548 -14.85 20.74 19.57
CA GLY A 548 -13.96 20.27 20.60
C GLY A 548 -14.30 20.81 21.97
N TRP A 549 -13.66 20.23 22.98
CA TRP A 549 -13.78 20.66 24.35
C TRP A 549 -12.81 21.80 24.65
N ASP A 550 -13.34 22.98 24.95
CA ASP A 550 -12.53 24.11 25.42
C ASP A 550 -12.24 23.91 26.90
N LYS A 551 -11.10 23.27 27.21
CA LYS A 551 -10.65 23.01 28.59
C LYS A 551 -10.58 24.29 29.43
N ARG A 552 -10.29 25.45 28.82
CA ARG A 552 -10.17 26.73 29.53
C ARG A 552 -11.54 27.32 29.87
N ALA A 553 -12.50 27.20 28.96
CA ALA A 553 -13.86 27.69 29.19
C ALA A 553 -14.78 26.69 29.91
N GLY A 554 -14.39 25.41 29.99
CA GLY A 554 -15.24 24.34 30.52
C GLY A 554 -16.52 24.14 29.70
N LYS A 555 -16.45 24.34 28.38
CA LYS A 555 -17.59 24.27 27.46
C LYS A 555 -17.22 23.60 26.14
N TYR A 556 -18.21 22.94 25.54
CA TYR A 556 -18.07 22.40 24.19
C TYR A 556 -18.26 23.50 23.14
N CYS A 557 -17.30 23.61 22.22
CA CYS A 557 -17.33 24.53 21.10
C CYS A 557 -17.66 23.77 19.81
N ILE A 558 -18.59 24.30 19.01
CA ILE A 558 -19.07 23.68 17.76
C ILE A 558 -19.01 24.71 16.64
N TYR A 559 -18.32 24.36 15.57
CA TYR A 559 -18.36 25.01 14.27
C TYR A 559 -19.42 24.34 13.40
N GLY A 560 -20.17 25.14 12.66
CA GLY A 560 -21.17 24.68 11.70
C GLY A 560 -21.09 25.48 10.40
N LEU A 561 -21.07 24.77 9.28
CA LEU A 561 -21.24 25.35 7.95
C LEU A 561 -22.72 25.29 7.55
N TRP A 562 -23.31 26.44 7.22
CA TRP A 562 -24.74 26.55 6.89
C TRP A 562 -24.97 27.16 5.51
N GLY A 563 -25.90 26.58 4.75
CA GLY A 563 -26.27 27.05 3.42
C GLY A 563 -27.32 26.19 2.72
N GLN A 564 -27.45 26.38 1.40
CA GLN A 564 -28.24 25.53 0.52
C GLN A 564 -27.33 24.60 -0.29
N ASP A 565 -27.82 23.38 -0.55
CA ASP A 565 -27.13 22.48 -1.48
C ASP A 565 -27.24 23.07 -2.89
N VAL A 566 -26.11 23.38 -3.52
CA VAL A 566 -26.06 23.69 -4.96
C VAL A 566 -25.45 22.49 -5.68
N PRO A 567 -25.91 22.15 -6.90
CA PRO A 567 -25.49 20.93 -7.61
C PRO A 567 -23.98 20.80 -7.91
N GLN A 568 -23.19 21.85 -7.69
CA GLN A 568 -21.74 21.92 -7.92
C GLN A 568 -20.92 21.97 -6.61
N GLY A 569 -21.48 21.46 -5.50
CA GLY A 569 -20.90 21.53 -4.17
C GLY A 569 -21.43 22.75 -3.42
N GLY A 570 -22.31 22.47 -2.44
CA GLY A 570 -23.07 23.41 -1.61
C GLY A 570 -22.50 24.83 -1.49
N ALA A 571 -23.31 25.82 -1.86
CA ALA A 571 -23.02 27.21 -1.58
C ALA A 571 -23.26 27.44 -0.06
N VAL A 572 -22.28 27.04 0.76
CA VAL A 572 -22.22 27.42 2.16
C VAL A 572 -21.94 28.92 2.18
N ARG A 573 -22.90 29.71 2.66
CA ARG A 573 -22.77 31.17 2.72
C ARG A 573 -22.34 31.69 4.09
N GLY A 574 -22.13 30.81 5.08
CA GLY A 574 -21.70 31.24 6.40
C GLY A 574 -21.02 30.17 7.25
N ILE A 575 -20.01 30.61 7.98
CA ILE A 575 -19.37 29.89 9.07
C ILE A 575 -20.01 30.36 10.37
N TYR A 576 -20.49 29.43 11.19
CA TYR A 576 -21.09 29.74 12.48
C TYR A 576 -20.37 29.00 13.60
N VAL A 577 -20.19 29.67 14.74
CA VAL A 577 -19.53 29.11 15.91
C VAL A 577 -20.44 29.24 17.12
N SER A 578 -20.66 28.14 17.81
CA SER A 578 -21.29 28.07 19.12
C SER A 578 -20.23 27.72 20.17
N ARG A 579 -20.20 28.48 21.28
CA ARG A 579 -19.30 28.23 22.43
C ARG A 579 -20.05 27.69 23.64
N ASP A 580 -21.28 27.24 23.45
CA ASP A 580 -22.19 26.76 24.48
C ASP A 580 -22.88 25.45 24.08
N GLY A 581 -22.25 24.66 23.19
CA GLY A 581 -22.75 23.36 22.79
C GLY A 581 -23.99 23.41 21.89
N GLY A 582 -24.10 24.45 21.07
CA GLY A 582 -25.15 24.60 20.06
C GLY A 582 -26.39 25.35 20.53
N SER A 583 -26.44 25.87 21.77
CA SER A 583 -27.60 26.63 22.23
C SER A 583 -27.69 28.03 21.63
N SER A 584 -26.55 28.64 21.29
CA SER A 584 -26.49 29.89 20.52
C SER A 584 -25.37 29.87 19.49
N TRP A 585 -25.57 30.61 18.39
CA TRP A 585 -24.66 30.62 17.24
C TRP A 585 -24.23 32.04 16.89
N GLN A 586 -22.96 32.21 16.55
CA GLN A 586 -22.39 33.47 16.07
C GLN A 586 -21.82 33.29 14.67
N ARG A 587 -22.18 34.17 13.74
CA ARG A 587 -21.62 34.17 12.39
C ARG A 587 -20.16 34.67 12.43
N ARG A 588 -19.24 33.94 11.80
CA ARG A 588 -17.78 34.08 11.91
C ARG A 588 -17.03 34.15 10.57
N ASP A 589 -17.71 34.46 9.48
CA ASP A 589 -17.12 34.57 8.14
C ASP A 589 -16.64 35.98 7.77
N LYS A 590 -16.98 37.02 8.56
CA LYS A 590 -16.65 38.43 8.27
C LYS A 590 -15.15 38.66 8.02
N GLY A 591 -14.27 38.00 8.77
CA GLY A 591 -12.82 38.12 8.60
C GLY A 591 -12.32 37.58 7.26
N ILE A 592 -12.96 36.55 6.71
CA ILE A 592 -12.63 36.02 5.37
C ILE A 592 -13.21 36.95 4.30
N MET A 593 -14.45 37.42 4.47
CA MET A 593 -15.07 38.39 3.55
C MET A 593 -14.28 39.69 3.41
N ALA A 594 -13.52 40.09 4.43
CA ALA A 594 -12.65 41.27 4.37
C ALA A 594 -11.50 41.14 3.34
N PHE A 595 -11.17 39.93 2.89
CA PHE A 595 -10.22 39.69 1.79
C PHE A 595 -10.87 39.81 0.40
N ALA A 596 -12.21 39.90 0.32
CA ALA A 596 -12.90 40.15 -0.93
C ALA A 596 -12.78 41.62 -1.34
N ARG A 597 -12.76 41.89 -2.65
CA ARG A 597 -12.88 43.24 -3.18
C ARG A 597 -14.24 43.84 -2.79
N THR A 598 -14.27 45.13 -2.47
CA THR A 598 -15.49 45.88 -2.18
C THR A 598 -16.55 45.68 -3.27
N GLY A 599 -17.72 45.15 -2.91
CA GLY A 599 -18.83 44.88 -3.82
C GLY A 599 -18.75 43.57 -4.63
N GLY A 600 -17.74 42.72 -4.40
CA GLY A 600 -17.66 41.38 -4.98
C GLY A 600 -18.51 40.33 -4.25
N ASP A 601 -18.76 39.19 -4.89
CA ASP A 601 -19.42 38.04 -4.27
C ASP A 601 -18.57 37.46 -3.12
N GLY A 602 -19.24 36.98 -2.07
CA GLY A 602 -18.60 36.35 -0.93
C GLY A 602 -18.08 34.94 -1.25
N PRO A 603 -17.14 34.40 -0.45
CA PRO A 603 -16.61 33.07 -0.65
C PRO A 603 -17.68 31.98 -0.43
N LEU A 604 -17.46 30.83 -1.07
CA LEU A 604 -18.15 29.59 -0.75
C LEU A 604 -17.28 28.75 0.17
N TYR A 605 -17.87 28.18 1.22
CA TYR A 605 -17.17 27.26 2.11
C TYR A 605 -17.52 25.81 1.79
N ARG A 606 -16.58 24.89 2.03
CA ARG A 606 -16.80 23.47 1.73
C ARG A 606 -16.56 22.55 2.92
N ALA A 607 -15.52 22.81 3.70
CA ALA A 607 -15.14 21.99 4.85
C ALA A 607 -14.66 22.83 6.04
N VAL A 608 -14.87 22.35 7.27
CA VAL A 608 -14.39 22.99 8.50
C VAL A 608 -13.90 21.94 9.49
N SER A 609 -12.71 22.15 10.06
CA SER A 609 -12.15 21.23 11.04
C SER A 609 -11.48 22.00 12.17
N ALA A 610 -11.89 21.71 13.41
CA ALA A 610 -11.36 22.32 14.62
C ALA A 610 -10.48 21.32 15.39
N CYS A 611 -9.44 21.83 16.06
CA CYS A 611 -8.67 21.00 16.98
C CYS A 611 -9.54 20.63 18.20
N SER A 612 -9.78 19.34 18.41
CA SER A 612 -10.74 18.89 19.44
C SER A 612 -10.31 19.24 20.87
N THR A 613 -9.01 19.38 21.14
CA THR A 613 -8.48 19.78 22.46
C THR A 613 -8.16 21.27 22.58
N ALA A 614 -8.15 22.00 21.47
CA ALA A 614 -7.92 23.44 21.40
C ALA A 614 -8.87 24.09 20.37
N PRO A 615 -10.20 24.07 20.60
CA PRO A 615 -11.20 24.44 19.59
C PRO A 615 -11.26 25.94 19.27
N GLY A 616 -10.38 26.76 19.85
CA GLY A 616 -10.12 28.11 19.35
C GLY A 616 -9.42 28.11 17.99
N ILE A 617 -8.72 27.02 17.64
CA ILE A 617 -8.00 26.85 16.39
C ILE A 617 -8.79 25.96 15.44
N ALA A 618 -9.07 26.48 14.25
CA ALA A 618 -9.79 25.76 13.20
C ALA A 618 -9.34 26.18 11.80
N TYR A 619 -9.55 25.30 10.84
CA TYR A 619 -9.28 25.51 9.43
C TYR A 619 -10.59 25.41 8.66
N VAL A 620 -10.76 26.23 7.63
CA VAL A 620 -11.92 26.21 6.74
C VAL A 620 -11.46 26.25 5.30
N SER A 621 -12.06 25.40 4.47
CA SER A 621 -11.86 25.40 3.03
C SER A 621 -12.78 26.44 2.40
N TYR A 622 -12.24 27.26 1.50
CA TYR A 622 -12.99 28.29 0.78
C TYR A 622 -12.69 28.30 -0.73
N SER A 623 -13.63 28.80 -1.52
CA SER A 623 -13.46 29.11 -2.94
C SER A 623 -14.29 30.31 -3.37
N HIS A 624 -14.17 30.71 -4.63
CA HIS A 624 -14.95 31.80 -5.23
C HIS A 624 -14.75 33.16 -4.54
N LEU A 625 -13.69 33.32 -3.75
CA LEU A 625 -13.37 34.59 -3.10
C LEU A 625 -12.85 35.58 -4.14
N ARG A 626 -13.64 36.59 -4.49
CA ARG A 626 -13.22 37.62 -5.46
C ARG A 626 -12.18 38.56 -4.85
N CYS A 627 -10.91 38.23 -5.02
CA CYS A 627 -9.76 38.92 -4.41
C CYS A 627 -9.14 40.02 -5.30
N GLY A 628 -9.59 40.15 -6.56
CA GLY A 628 -9.14 41.18 -7.51
C GLY A 628 -10.26 41.58 -8.47
N GLY A 629 -9.90 42.05 -9.68
CA GLY A 629 -10.83 42.36 -10.77
C GLY A 629 -11.72 41.16 -11.11
N ASP A 630 -11.26 40.32 -12.04
CA ASP A 630 -11.86 39.00 -12.31
C ASP A 630 -11.01 37.87 -11.73
N THR A 631 -10.22 38.20 -10.71
CA THR A 631 -9.37 37.25 -9.98
C THR A 631 -10.16 36.60 -8.86
N VAL A 632 -10.20 35.27 -8.88
CA VAL A 632 -10.85 34.43 -7.89
C VAL A 632 -9.80 33.65 -7.12
N CYS A 633 -9.97 33.60 -5.79
CA CYS A 633 -9.11 32.92 -4.87
C CYS A 633 -9.81 31.71 -4.23
N SER A 634 -9.06 30.62 -4.06
CA SER A 634 -9.50 29.37 -3.41
C SER A 634 -8.39 28.82 -2.52
N GLY A 635 -8.73 28.04 -1.49
CA GLY A 635 -7.75 27.38 -0.63
C GLY A 635 -8.25 27.18 0.79
N VAL A 636 -7.40 27.43 1.77
CA VAL A 636 -7.68 27.18 3.20
C VAL A 636 -7.40 28.43 4.02
N ALA A 637 -8.33 28.77 4.91
CA ALA A 637 -8.17 29.80 5.91
C ALA A 637 -8.09 29.19 7.31
N ARG A 638 -7.33 29.83 8.20
CA ARG A 638 -7.12 29.42 9.59
C ARG A 638 -7.56 30.52 10.55
N THR A 639 -8.16 30.11 11.67
CA THR A 639 -8.41 30.95 12.84
C THR A 639 -7.68 30.39 14.06
N ASP A 640 -7.29 31.26 14.99
CA ASP A 640 -6.71 30.88 16.29
C ASP A 640 -7.55 31.40 17.47
N ASP A 641 -8.74 31.96 17.19
CA ASP A 641 -9.55 32.68 18.16
C ASP A 641 -11.07 32.53 17.95
N TYR A 642 -11.51 31.30 17.67
CA TYR A 642 -12.93 30.95 17.53
C TYR A 642 -13.61 31.60 16.32
N GLY A 643 -12.84 31.84 15.25
CA GLY A 643 -13.33 32.44 14.01
C GLY A 643 -13.51 33.96 14.08
N ARG A 644 -12.97 34.64 15.11
CA ARG A 644 -13.04 36.10 15.20
C ARG A 644 -12.13 36.75 14.17
N ASN A 645 -10.93 36.19 14.00
CA ASN A 645 -9.95 36.58 13.00
C ASN A 645 -9.56 35.37 12.14
N TRP A 646 -9.30 35.63 10.87
CA TRP A 646 -8.92 34.62 9.88
C TRP A 646 -7.67 35.04 9.10
N LYS A 647 -6.86 34.06 8.73
CA LYS A 647 -5.70 34.18 7.83
C LYS A 647 -5.90 33.24 6.66
N LEU A 648 -5.69 33.70 5.43
CA LEU A 648 -5.62 32.81 4.27
C LEU A 648 -4.25 32.14 4.31
N VAL A 649 -4.22 30.85 4.66
CA VAL A 649 -3.00 30.06 4.82
C VAL A 649 -2.71 29.17 3.62
N TRP A 650 -3.62 29.13 2.65
CA TRP A 650 -3.41 28.63 1.31
C TRP A 650 -4.32 29.42 0.38
N GLN A 651 -3.75 29.99 -0.68
CA GLN A 651 -4.44 30.87 -1.61
C GLN A 651 -3.97 30.60 -3.05
N ASP A 652 -4.64 29.69 -3.74
CA ASP A 652 -4.55 29.54 -5.19
C ASP A 652 -5.37 30.64 -5.87
N THR A 653 -4.94 31.07 -7.05
CA THR A 653 -5.57 32.20 -7.77
C THR A 653 -5.81 31.87 -9.24
N VAL A 654 -7.02 32.15 -9.72
CA VAL A 654 -7.41 32.11 -11.14
C VAL A 654 -7.73 33.54 -11.58
N PHE A 655 -7.21 33.98 -12.73
CA PHE A 655 -7.40 35.32 -13.28
C PHE A 655 -7.55 35.26 -14.81
N PRO A 656 -8.00 36.35 -15.48
CA PRO A 656 -8.10 36.35 -16.93
C PRO A 656 -6.76 35.97 -17.59
N GLY A 657 -6.79 34.89 -18.39
CA GLY A 657 -5.61 34.41 -19.11
C GLY A 657 -4.65 33.52 -18.32
N GLY A 658 -4.96 33.13 -17.07
CA GLY A 658 -4.09 32.19 -16.36
C GLY A 658 -4.48 31.85 -14.92
N MET A 659 -3.60 31.09 -14.28
CA MET A 659 -3.74 30.67 -12.90
C MET A 659 -2.38 30.62 -12.22
N ARG A 660 -2.39 30.63 -10.88
CA ARG A 660 -1.18 30.59 -10.06
C ARG A 660 -1.43 29.80 -8.79
N VAL A 661 -0.59 28.80 -8.58
CA VAL A 661 -0.49 28.01 -7.34
C VAL A 661 0.02 28.89 -6.20
N SER A 662 -0.46 28.65 -5.00
CA SER A 662 -0.02 29.39 -3.82
C SER A 662 1.47 29.24 -3.54
N ARG A 663 2.11 30.33 -3.08
CA ARG A 663 3.57 30.38 -2.89
C ARG A 663 4.09 29.41 -1.83
N ASN A 664 3.24 29.01 -0.91
CA ASN A 664 3.58 28.10 0.17
C ASN A 664 3.16 26.65 -0.09
N PHE A 665 2.79 26.32 -1.32
CA PHE A 665 2.42 24.98 -1.73
C PHE A 665 3.58 24.35 -2.52
N GLY A 666 4.04 23.17 -2.08
CA GLY A 666 5.12 22.42 -2.74
C GLY A 666 4.76 21.94 -4.14
N ARG A 667 5.75 21.49 -4.92
CA ARG A 667 5.50 20.94 -6.26
C ARG A 667 4.63 19.68 -6.20
N ASP A 668 3.77 19.52 -7.19
CA ASP A 668 2.99 18.30 -7.42
C ASP A 668 2.58 18.18 -8.90
N TRP A 669 2.40 16.94 -9.38
CA TRP A 669 2.13 16.71 -10.80
C TRP A 669 0.75 17.18 -11.27
N ILE A 670 -0.24 17.28 -10.37
CA ILE A 670 -1.62 17.65 -10.74
C ILE A 670 -1.68 19.14 -11.04
N ASN A 671 -1.13 19.98 -10.16
CA ASN A 671 -0.99 21.41 -10.41
C ASN A 671 -0.08 21.68 -11.62
N GLU A 672 1.02 20.94 -11.77
CA GLU A 672 1.92 21.14 -12.91
C GLU A 672 1.29 20.79 -14.26
N ARG A 673 0.34 19.85 -14.27
CA ARG A 673 -0.32 19.40 -15.50
C ARG A 673 -1.63 20.12 -15.80
N PHE A 674 -2.50 20.25 -14.81
CA PHE A 674 -3.86 20.77 -14.97
C PHE A 674 -4.07 22.12 -14.30
N GLY A 675 -3.11 22.55 -13.48
CA GLY A 675 -3.22 23.75 -12.68
C GLY A 675 -4.22 23.63 -11.53
N VAL A 676 -4.53 24.77 -10.90
CA VAL A 676 -5.26 24.84 -9.63
C VAL A 676 -6.75 24.48 -9.74
N GLY A 677 -7.30 24.49 -10.95
CA GLY A 677 -8.72 24.26 -11.19
C GLY A 677 -9.16 22.80 -11.06
N TRP A 678 -8.25 21.83 -11.29
CA TRP A 678 -8.61 20.41 -11.33
C TRP A 678 -8.76 19.80 -9.93
N GLY A 679 -7.79 20.05 -9.04
CA GLY A 679 -7.88 19.61 -7.64
C GLY A 679 -8.89 20.43 -6.82
N GLU A 680 -9.07 21.71 -7.15
CA GLU A 680 -9.87 22.70 -6.39
C GLU A 680 -9.42 22.88 -4.91
N ASN A 681 -10.27 23.54 -4.10
CA ASN A 681 -10.13 23.62 -2.65
C ASN A 681 -10.58 22.31 -1.96
N PRO A 682 -10.08 22.01 -0.75
CA PRO A 682 -10.41 20.77 -0.04
C PRO A 682 -11.91 20.47 0.05
N LEU A 683 -12.27 19.23 -0.27
CA LEU A 683 -13.58 18.62 -0.03
C LEU A 683 -13.78 18.29 1.44
N CYS A 684 -12.71 17.89 2.14
CA CYS A 684 -12.70 17.60 3.57
C CYS A 684 -11.41 18.13 4.22
N LEU A 685 -11.50 18.46 5.51
CA LEU A 685 -10.36 18.86 6.34
C LEU A 685 -10.29 18.01 7.61
N GLY A 686 -9.08 17.64 8.01
CA GLY A 686 -8.80 16.92 9.26
C GLY A 686 -7.70 17.65 10.02
N VAL A 687 -7.99 18.16 11.21
CA VAL A 687 -7.01 18.77 12.11
C VAL A 687 -6.64 17.77 13.18
N SER A 688 -5.35 17.65 13.51
CA SER A 688 -4.92 16.74 14.56
C SER A 688 -5.61 17.09 15.89
N PRO A 689 -6.21 16.09 16.57
CA PRO A 689 -6.84 16.31 17.88
C PRO A 689 -5.89 16.88 18.93
N SER A 690 -4.60 16.57 18.85
CA SER A 690 -3.57 16.89 19.84
C SER A 690 -2.57 17.96 19.39
N ASN A 691 -2.48 18.25 18.08
CA ASN A 691 -1.57 19.26 17.54
C ASN A 691 -2.24 20.14 16.46
N PRO A 692 -2.70 21.36 16.81
CA PRO A 692 -3.40 22.24 15.87
C PRO A 692 -2.55 22.77 14.71
N ALA A 693 -1.23 22.54 14.70
CA ALA A 693 -0.37 22.86 13.56
C ALA A 693 -0.47 21.84 12.42
N ILE A 694 -0.97 20.63 12.70
CA ILE A 694 -1.10 19.56 11.72
C ILE A 694 -2.52 19.54 11.17
N CYS A 695 -2.65 19.74 9.87
CA CYS A 695 -3.92 19.64 9.16
C CYS A 695 -3.73 18.95 7.81
N TYR A 696 -4.65 18.05 7.48
CA TYR A 696 -4.75 17.41 6.18
C TYR A 696 -5.99 17.94 5.45
N GLY A 697 -5.84 18.12 4.13
CA GLY A 697 -6.94 18.36 3.21
C GLY A 697 -7.00 17.24 2.19
N THR A 698 -8.22 16.91 1.74
CA THR A 698 -8.42 16.00 0.61
C THR A 698 -9.31 16.65 -0.43
N ASP A 699 -9.02 16.45 -1.71
CA ASP A 699 -9.74 17.06 -2.81
C ASP A 699 -10.05 16.07 -3.97
N PHE A 700 -10.28 16.55 -5.20
CA PHE A 700 -10.57 15.68 -6.35
C PHE A 700 -9.36 14.87 -6.87
N GLY A 701 -8.14 15.18 -6.42
CA GLY A 701 -6.90 14.56 -6.91
C GLY A 701 -5.77 14.38 -5.92
N ARG A 702 -5.81 15.14 -4.82
CA ARG A 702 -4.71 15.31 -3.90
C ARG A 702 -5.15 15.02 -2.48
N THR A 703 -4.27 14.35 -1.76
CA THR A 703 -4.21 14.43 -0.29
C THR A 703 -3.04 15.32 0.07
N ILE A 704 -3.30 16.37 0.83
CA ILE A 704 -2.34 17.44 1.11
C ILE A 704 -2.21 17.64 2.62
N ARG A 705 -1.08 18.19 3.05
CA ARG A 705 -0.76 18.34 4.47
C ARG A 705 -0.04 19.64 4.75
N THR A 706 -0.33 20.20 5.92
CA THR A 706 0.56 21.15 6.62
C THR A 706 0.95 20.60 7.99
N GLN A 707 2.18 20.89 8.43
CA GLN A 707 2.69 20.52 9.77
C GLN A 707 3.06 21.75 10.63
N ASP A 708 3.06 22.95 10.03
CA ASP A 708 3.44 24.22 10.65
C ASP A 708 2.24 25.19 10.76
N GLY A 709 1.05 24.62 10.57
CA GLY A 709 -0.23 25.28 10.68
C GLY A 709 -0.53 26.25 9.54
N GLY A 710 -0.14 25.84 8.34
CA GLY A 710 -0.42 26.48 7.07
C GLY A 710 0.64 27.47 6.60
N LYS A 711 1.84 27.48 7.21
CA LYS A 711 2.96 28.25 6.63
C LYS A 711 3.51 27.54 5.40
N THR A 712 3.45 26.21 5.35
CA THR A 712 3.75 25.38 4.18
C THR A 712 2.71 24.27 3.98
N TRP A 713 2.48 23.90 2.73
CA TRP A 713 1.62 22.80 2.30
C TRP A 713 2.34 21.92 1.29
N GLU A 714 2.11 20.61 1.34
CA GLU A 714 2.66 19.65 0.40
C GLU A 714 1.63 18.58 0.02
N GLY A 715 1.75 18.03 -1.19
CA GLY A 715 1.07 16.80 -1.58
C GLY A 715 1.74 15.59 -0.92
N VAL A 716 0.95 14.72 -0.28
CA VAL A 716 1.44 13.51 0.39
C VAL A 716 1.02 12.23 -0.34
N TYR A 717 0.73 12.30 -1.63
CA TYR A 717 0.24 11.18 -2.45
C TYR A 717 1.26 10.72 -3.52
N SER A 718 2.24 11.56 -3.84
CA SER A 718 3.21 11.35 -4.92
C SER A 718 4.58 11.92 -4.54
N THR A 719 5.63 11.41 -5.16
CA THR A 719 7.02 11.86 -4.99
C THR A 719 7.60 12.20 -6.35
N LEU A 720 8.24 13.37 -6.44
CA LEU A 720 9.03 13.72 -7.62
C LEU A 720 10.27 12.82 -7.69
N TYR A 721 10.48 12.17 -8.82
CA TYR A 721 11.61 11.28 -9.04
C TYR A 721 12.91 12.08 -9.22
N LYS A 722 14.06 11.41 -9.10
CA LYS A 722 15.41 12.03 -9.16
C LYS A 722 15.74 12.74 -10.47
N ASP A 723 15.01 12.44 -11.55
CA ASP A 723 15.11 13.13 -12.84
C ASP A 723 14.42 14.51 -12.86
N ALA A 724 13.73 14.88 -11.77
CA ALA A 724 12.96 16.10 -11.60
C ALA A 724 11.85 16.35 -12.65
N ALA A 725 11.47 15.31 -13.40
CA ALA A 725 10.51 15.37 -14.51
C ALA A 725 9.39 14.32 -14.43
N SER A 726 9.62 13.22 -13.71
CA SER A 726 8.66 12.13 -13.52
C SER A 726 8.25 11.96 -12.06
N TRP A 727 7.15 11.26 -11.83
CA TRP A 727 6.53 11.12 -10.53
C TRP A 727 6.26 9.66 -10.20
N SER A 728 6.38 9.32 -8.92
CA SER A 728 6.15 7.98 -8.39
C SER A 728 5.11 8.03 -7.28
N SER A 729 4.25 7.03 -7.24
CA SER A 729 3.28 6.85 -6.17
C SER A 729 3.91 6.76 -4.78
N ARG A 730 3.20 7.25 -3.77
CA ARG A 730 3.43 6.92 -2.35
C ARG A 730 2.50 5.82 -1.84
N GLY A 731 1.90 5.03 -2.72
CA GLY A 731 0.91 3.99 -2.39
C GLY A 731 -0.52 4.49 -2.22
N LEU A 732 -0.77 5.80 -2.40
CA LEU A 732 -2.12 6.39 -2.42
C LEU A 732 -2.57 6.52 -3.88
N GLU A 733 -3.11 5.45 -4.44
CA GLU A 733 -3.50 5.34 -5.85
C GLU A 733 -5.01 5.40 -6.06
N VAL A 734 -5.54 6.52 -6.55
CA VAL A 734 -6.99 6.67 -6.80
C VAL A 734 -7.31 6.76 -8.30
N THR A 735 -6.33 6.43 -9.13
CA THR A 735 -6.44 6.51 -10.58
C THR A 735 -7.29 5.38 -11.16
N THR A 736 -7.88 5.64 -12.33
CA THR A 736 -8.77 4.75 -13.08
C THR A 736 -8.13 4.46 -14.45
N ASN A 737 -7.88 3.18 -14.76
CA ASN A 737 -7.09 2.81 -15.93
C ASN A 737 -7.68 1.61 -16.70
N TYR A 738 -7.51 1.63 -18.03
CA TYR A 738 -8.00 0.62 -18.95
C TYR A 738 -6.98 -0.49 -19.23
N ASP A 739 -5.70 -0.14 -19.31
CA ASP A 739 -4.63 -1.09 -19.61
C ASP A 739 -3.25 -0.53 -19.23
N ILE A 740 -2.28 -1.44 -19.13
CA ILE A 740 -0.85 -1.15 -19.19
C ILE A 740 -0.29 -1.84 -20.44
N VAL A 741 0.45 -1.09 -21.26
CA VAL A 741 0.97 -1.60 -22.55
C VAL A 741 2.47 -1.46 -22.59
N SER A 742 3.17 -2.56 -22.87
CA SER A 742 4.63 -2.59 -23.01
C SER A 742 5.05 -2.28 -24.44
N ASP A 743 6.15 -1.54 -24.60
CA ASP A 743 6.81 -1.40 -25.88
C ASP A 743 7.48 -2.74 -26.28
N PRO A 744 7.20 -3.29 -27.47
CA PRO A 744 7.81 -4.53 -27.93
C PRO A 744 9.32 -4.41 -28.21
N PHE A 745 9.86 -3.18 -28.31
CA PHE A 745 11.28 -2.92 -28.57
C PHE A 745 12.06 -2.45 -27.34
N ASP A 746 11.39 -2.19 -26.21
CA ASP A 746 12.00 -1.72 -24.97
C ASP A 746 11.12 -2.10 -23.77
N SER A 747 11.52 -3.12 -23.02
CA SER A 747 10.76 -3.61 -21.86
C SER A 747 10.68 -2.63 -20.70
N LEU A 748 11.48 -1.55 -20.70
CA LEU A 748 11.39 -0.48 -19.70
C LEU A 748 10.43 0.62 -20.10
N HIS A 749 9.99 0.65 -21.36
CA HIS A 749 9.06 1.62 -21.89
C HIS A 749 7.62 1.10 -21.79
N LEU A 750 6.86 1.66 -20.84
CA LEU A 750 5.49 1.25 -20.54
C LEU A 750 4.53 2.43 -20.68
N TYR A 751 3.29 2.15 -21.10
CA TYR A 751 2.21 3.12 -21.17
C TYR A 751 1.07 2.76 -20.23
N LEU A 752 0.50 3.77 -19.56
CA LEU A 752 -0.72 3.64 -18.76
C LEU A 752 -1.87 4.45 -19.34
N LEU A 753 -2.96 3.74 -19.62
CA LEU A 753 -4.13 4.26 -20.30
C LEU A 753 -5.18 4.67 -19.27
N TYR A 754 -5.11 5.92 -18.81
CA TYR A 754 -6.05 6.40 -17.81
C TYR A 754 -7.31 7.01 -18.42
N THR A 755 -8.33 7.09 -17.59
CA THR A 755 -9.45 8.02 -17.72
C THR A 755 -9.26 9.19 -16.75
N ASP A 756 -9.90 10.32 -17.03
CA ASP A 756 -9.68 11.64 -16.38
C ASP A 756 -8.30 12.30 -16.57
N ILE A 757 -7.23 11.52 -16.65
CA ILE A 757 -5.85 12.02 -16.71
C ILE A 757 -5.07 11.52 -17.94
N GLY A 758 -5.75 10.99 -18.96
CA GLY A 758 -5.18 10.72 -20.28
C GLY A 758 -4.13 9.60 -20.32
N LEU A 759 -3.09 9.78 -21.15
CA LEU A 759 -2.02 8.79 -21.34
C LEU A 759 -0.77 9.18 -20.54
N PHE A 760 -0.17 8.20 -19.87
CA PHE A 760 1.14 8.32 -19.23
C PHE A 760 2.11 7.30 -19.79
N GLU A 761 3.40 7.61 -19.65
CA GLU A 761 4.51 6.73 -20.02
C GLU A 761 5.55 6.64 -18.90
N SER A 762 6.27 5.53 -18.88
CA SER A 762 7.44 5.28 -18.05
C SER A 762 8.58 4.78 -18.96
N HIS A 763 9.81 5.18 -18.69
CA HIS A 763 11.02 4.67 -19.37
C HIS A 763 11.96 3.92 -18.42
N ASN A 764 11.47 3.53 -17.25
CA ASN A 764 12.24 2.85 -16.21
C ASN A 764 11.47 1.68 -15.61
N GLY A 765 10.65 1.00 -16.41
CA GLY A 765 9.92 -0.19 -16.00
C GLY A 765 8.79 0.09 -15.00
N GLY A 766 8.24 1.30 -15.01
CA GLY A 766 7.13 1.69 -14.15
C GLY A 766 7.52 2.20 -12.75
N ILE A 767 8.81 2.47 -12.51
CA ILE A 767 9.28 3.09 -11.25
C ILE A 767 8.76 4.53 -11.14
N SER A 768 8.79 5.28 -12.24
CA SER A 768 8.24 6.63 -12.31
C SER A 768 7.55 6.88 -13.66
N TRP A 769 6.66 7.86 -13.66
CA TRP A 769 5.71 8.11 -14.75
C TRP A 769 5.63 9.59 -15.08
N ARG A 770 5.40 9.90 -16.36
CA ARG A 770 5.13 11.26 -16.84
C ARG A 770 3.98 11.25 -17.84
N SER A 771 3.32 12.41 -17.99
CA SER A 771 2.25 12.56 -18.97
C SER A 771 2.80 12.42 -20.39
N ALA A 772 2.18 11.57 -21.20
CA ALA A 772 2.47 11.42 -22.62
C ALA A 772 1.55 12.29 -23.50
N THR A 773 0.68 13.11 -22.89
CA THR A 773 -0.22 14.03 -23.61
C THR A 773 0.09 15.50 -23.36
N ARG A 774 1.02 15.81 -22.45
CA ARG A 774 1.40 17.19 -22.11
C ARG A 774 2.32 17.75 -23.19
N ASP A 775 2.10 19.00 -23.58
CA ASP A 775 2.91 19.70 -24.60
C ASP A 775 2.97 18.97 -25.95
N THR A 776 1.88 18.26 -26.29
CA THR A 776 1.71 17.51 -27.55
C THR A 776 0.72 18.19 -28.49
N ALA A 777 0.63 17.73 -29.73
CA ALA A 777 -0.41 18.15 -30.67
C ALA A 777 -1.75 17.41 -30.51
N ILE A 778 -1.92 16.61 -29.43
CA ILE A 778 -3.22 16.02 -29.09
C ILE A 778 -4.17 17.16 -28.68
N PRO A 779 -5.37 17.28 -29.27
CA PRO A 779 -6.35 18.28 -28.86
C PRO A 779 -6.66 18.21 -27.37
N GLU A 780 -6.62 19.35 -26.66
CA GLU A 780 -6.85 19.43 -25.20
C GLU A 780 -8.15 18.74 -24.78
N ALA A 781 -9.23 18.95 -25.55
CA ALA A 781 -10.54 18.34 -25.34
C ALA A 781 -10.55 16.79 -25.42
N TRP A 782 -9.47 16.15 -25.87
CA TRP A 782 -9.33 14.70 -25.97
C TRP A 782 -8.40 14.12 -24.91
N THR A 783 -7.75 14.95 -24.08
CA THR A 783 -6.70 14.51 -23.14
C THR A 783 -7.24 13.89 -21.86
N ASN A 784 -8.56 13.79 -21.70
CA ASN A 784 -9.19 13.19 -20.52
C ASN A 784 -8.98 11.67 -20.48
N THR A 785 -9.24 10.94 -21.57
CA THR A 785 -9.20 9.47 -21.56
C THR A 785 -8.41 8.89 -22.72
N CYS A 786 -7.57 7.89 -22.44
CA CYS A 786 -7.03 6.96 -23.42
C CYS A 786 -7.69 5.59 -23.24
N TYR A 787 -8.46 5.12 -24.24
CA TYR A 787 -9.21 3.85 -24.15
C TYR A 787 -8.43 2.63 -24.66
N SER A 788 -7.55 2.86 -25.63
CA SER A 788 -6.81 1.83 -26.35
C SER A 788 -5.52 2.41 -26.93
N LEU A 789 -4.44 1.65 -26.86
CA LEU A 789 -3.15 1.94 -27.47
C LEU A 789 -2.67 0.67 -28.15
N VAL A 790 -2.26 0.76 -29.41
CA VAL A 790 -1.69 -0.36 -30.17
C VAL A 790 -0.38 0.08 -30.77
N LEU A 791 0.69 -0.67 -30.48
CA LEU A 791 2.01 -0.47 -31.07
C LEU A 791 2.19 -1.39 -32.29
N ASP A 792 2.90 -0.90 -33.30
CA ASP A 792 3.33 -1.72 -34.41
C ASP A 792 4.47 -2.64 -33.95
N PRO A 793 4.32 -3.97 -33.92
CA PRO A 793 5.36 -4.88 -33.44
C PRO A 793 6.55 -4.98 -34.40
N LYS A 794 6.46 -4.42 -35.62
CA LYS A 794 7.50 -4.47 -36.65
C LYS A 794 8.19 -3.12 -36.87
N VAL A 795 7.59 -2.01 -36.42
CA VAL A 795 8.13 -0.66 -36.63
C VAL A 795 8.31 0.04 -35.29
N LYS A 796 9.56 0.15 -34.86
CA LYS A 796 9.94 0.83 -33.61
C LYS A 796 9.40 2.27 -33.58
N GLY A 797 8.78 2.63 -32.47
CA GLY A 797 8.24 3.98 -32.22
C GLY A 797 6.89 4.26 -32.85
N ARG A 798 6.34 3.35 -33.68
CA ARG A 798 5.01 3.53 -34.27
C ARG A 798 3.91 3.00 -33.37
N ALA A 799 2.92 3.84 -33.08
CA ALA A 799 1.73 3.45 -32.32
C ALA A 799 0.51 4.30 -32.65
N TRP A 800 -0.67 3.80 -32.32
CA TRP A 800 -1.96 4.51 -32.41
C TRP A 800 -2.69 4.48 -31.07
N ALA A 801 -3.17 5.64 -30.63
CA ALA A 801 -3.95 5.79 -29.40
C ALA A 801 -5.36 6.32 -29.69
N ALA A 802 -6.35 5.74 -29.00
CA ALA A 802 -7.72 6.21 -28.99
C ALA A 802 -7.93 7.18 -27.83
N MET A 803 -8.08 8.47 -28.14
CA MET A 803 -8.18 9.56 -27.17
C MET A 803 -9.60 10.14 -27.18
N SER A 804 -10.14 10.50 -26.00
CA SER A 804 -11.49 11.03 -25.86
C SER A 804 -11.63 12.01 -24.70
N GLY A 805 -12.56 12.95 -24.82
CA GLY A 805 -12.98 13.81 -23.70
C GLY A 805 -14.02 13.18 -22.78
N ILE A 806 -14.39 11.91 -23.02
CA ILE A 806 -15.43 11.20 -22.25
C ILE A 806 -14.76 10.12 -21.40
N HIS A 807 -14.97 10.18 -20.08
CA HIS A 807 -14.49 9.16 -19.15
C HIS A 807 -15.43 7.96 -19.01
N ASP A 808 -14.91 6.87 -18.42
CA ASP A 808 -15.66 5.74 -17.86
C ASP A 808 -16.60 4.97 -18.82
N LEU A 809 -16.43 5.01 -20.14
CA LEU A 809 -17.22 4.13 -21.00
C LEU A 809 -16.85 2.64 -20.76
N PRO A 810 -17.83 1.72 -20.87
CA PRO A 810 -19.20 1.90 -21.32
C PRO A 810 -20.20 2.09 -20.18
N ARG A 811 -19.82 2.75 -19.07
CA ARG A 811 -20.71 2.88 -17.92
C ARG A 811 -21.95 3.75 -18.24
N PRO A 812 -23.18 3.25 -18.00
CA PRO A 812 -24.40 3.98 -18.38
C PRO A 812 -24.59 5.34 -17.74
N LYS A 813 -23.97 5.59 -16.57
CA LYS A 813 -23.92 6.93 -15.97
C LYS A 813 -23.45 8.02 -16.96
N MET A 814 -22.66 7.66 -17.96
CA MET A 814 -22.07 8.57 -18.94
C MET A 814 -22.99 8.97 -20.08
N PHE A 815 -23.98 8.13 -20.43
CA PHE A 815 -24.84 8.38 -21.59
C PHE A 815 -26.34 8.35 -21.29
N ARG A 816 -26.78 7.81 -20.14
CA ARG A 816 -28.20 7.64 -19.80
C ARG A 816 -29.00 8.95 -19.71
N ARG A 817 -28.35 10.10 -19.54
CA ARG A 817 -29.00 11.41 -19.44
C ARG A 817 -28.88 12.26 -20.71
N ASN A 818 -27.72 12.25 -21.36
CA ASN A 818 -27.38 13.21 -22.42
C ASN A 818 -27.16 12.56 -23.80
N GLY A 819 -27.27 11.24 -23.92
CA GLY A 819 -26.96 10.50 -25.16
C GLY A 819 -25.46 10.55 -25.51
N VAL A 820 -25.11 10.09 -26.71
CA VAL A 820 -23.71 9.94 -27.17
C VAL A 820 -23.32 10.86 -28.34
N LYS A 821 -24.30 11.60 -28.90
CA LYS A 821 -24.13 12.40 -30.13
C LYS A 821 -23.02 13.45 -30.04
N ASN A 822 -22.79 14.01 -28.85
CA ASN A 822 -21.84 15.09 -28.62
C ASN A 822 -20.50 14.61 -28.05
N PHE A 823 -20.25 13.29 -28.04
CA PHE A 823 -18.96 12.77 -27.61
C PHE A 823 -17.85 13.26 -28.55
N ASN A 824 -16.73 13.64 -27.96
CA ASN A 824 -15.55 14.12 -28.67
C ASN A 824 -14.37 13.16 -28.44
N GLY A 825 -13.45 13.15 -29.39
CA GLY A 825 -12.35 12.20 -29.42
C GLY A 825 -11.98 11.79 -30.84
N GLY A 826 -10.94 10.99 -30.93
CA GLY A 826 -10.37 10.52 -32.18
C GLY A 826 -9.18 9.60 -31.97
N ILE A 827 -8.44 9.40 -33.06
CA ILE A 827 -7.26 8.53 -33.12
C ILE A 827 -6.05 9.40 -33.41
N VAL A 828 -5.00 9.21 -32.62
CA VAL A 828 -3.70 9.84 -32.82
C VAL A 828 -2.64 8.78 -33.11
N ARG A 829 -1.65 9.12 -33.92
CA ARG A 829 -0.50 8.28 -34.30
C ARG A 829 0.81 8.93 -33.89
N THR A 830 1.76 8.12 -33.43
CA THR A 830 3.15 8.50 -33.20
C THR A 830 4.07 7.67 -34.11
N GLU A 831 5.25 8.20 -34.43
CA GLU A 831 6.34 7.49 -35.13
C GLU A 831 7.64 7.50 -34.31
N ASP A 832 7.63 8.09 -33.11
CA ASP A 832 8.81 8.35 -32.29
C ASP A 832 8.66 7.85 -30.84
N GLY A 833 7.74 6.90 -30.62
CA GLY A 833 7.51 6.29 -29.32
C GLY A 833 6.82 7.23 -28.34
N GLY A 834 5.85 8.02 -28.82
CA GLY A 834 5.00 8.86 -27.97
C GLY A 834 5.54 10.25 -27.65
N ARG A 835 6.72 10.62 -28.19
CA ARG A 835 7.29 11.97 -28.01
C ARG A 835 6.48 13.02 -28.78
N SER A 836 5.94 12.64 -29.93
CA SER A 836 5.01 13.46 -30.70
C SER A 836 3.84 12.63 -31.25
N TRP A 837 2.69 13.30 -31.39
CA TRP A 837 1.43 12.69 -31.83
C TRP A 837 0.77 13.51 -32.93
N ARG A 838 0.13 12.83 -33.88
CA ARG A 838 -0.61 13.40 -35.01
C ARG A 838 -2.02 12.83 -35.05
N VAL A 839 -3.02 13.68 -35.28
CA VAL A 839 -4.41 13.23 -35.51
C VAL A 839 -4.52 12.50 -36.86
N VAL A 840 -5.12 11.31 -36.84
CA VAL A 840 -5.33 10.44 -38.01
C VAL A 840 -6.78 9.90 -38.04
N SER A 841 -7.76 10.68 -37.60
CA SER A 841 -9.17 10.25 -37.55
C SER A 841 -10.13 11.21 -38.24
N ALA A 842 -9.65 12.00 -39.21
CA ALA A 842 -10.48 12.98 -39.91
C ALA A 842 -11.74 12.35 -40.55
N GLY A 843 -11.61 11.18 -41.18
CA GLY A 843 -12.72 10.43 -41.80
C GLY A 843 -13.71 9.80 -40.81
N VAL A 844 -13.35 9.66 -39.52
CA VAL A 844 -14.24 9.16 -38.45
C VAL A 844 -15.06 10.31 -37.83
N GLY A 845 -14.51 11.52 -37.84
CA GLY A 845 -15.04 12.69 -37.15
C GLY A 845 -14.94 12.58 -35.62
N GLN A 846 -15.52 13.54 -34.89
CA GLN A 846 -15.54 13.55 -33.43
C GLN A 846 -16.39 12.39 -32.88
N GLY A 847 -15.85 11.65 -31.92
CA GLY A 847 -16.57 10.57 -31.22
C GLY A 847 -15.69 9.85 -30.22
N ALA A 848 -16.29 9.12 -29.28
CA ALA A 848 -15.53 8.30 -28.34
C ALA A 848 -15.05 7.00 -29.04
N VAL A 849 -13.76 6.96 -29.40
CA VAL A 849 -13.12 5.74 -29.89
C VAL A 849 -12.71 4.90 -28.68
N THR A 850 -13.20 3.67 -28.61
CA THR A 850 -13.12 2.81 -27.41
C THR A 850 -12.22 1.59 -27.58
N GLY A 851 -11.97 1.19 -28.83
CA GLY A 851 -11.12 0.05 -29.16
C GLY A 851 -10.40 0.26 -30.49
N LEU A 852 -9.13 -0.14 -30.52
CA LEU A 852 -8.30 -0.19 -31.72
C LEU A 852 -7.75 -1.59 -31.90
N LEU A 853 -7.67 -2.05 -33.14
CA LEU A 853 -7.01 -3.31 -33.50
C LEU A 853 -6.16 -3.10 -34.75
N LEU A 854 -4.87 -3.43 -34.63
CA LEU A 854 -3.93 -3.52 -35.75
C LEU A 854 -3.93 -4.94 -36.27
N ASP A 855 -4.18 -5.09 -37.56
CA ASP A 855 -4.21 -6.40 -38.20
C ASP A 855 -2.81 -6.92 -38.50
N THR A 856 -2.35 -7.81 -37.61
CA THR A 856 -1.05 -8.47 -37.71
C THR A 856 -1.16 -9.93 -38.15
N ALA A 857 -2.38 -10.48 -38.20
CA ALA A 857 -2.63 -11.88 -38.52
C ALA A 857 -2.43 -12.21 -40.01
N ARG A 858 -2.47 -11.20 -40.90
CA ARG A 858 -2.36 -11.37 -42.35
C ARG A 858 -1.08 -10.73 -42.88
N GLU A 859 -0.46 -11.38 -43.86
CA GLU A 859 0.70 -10.79 -44.53
C GLU A 859 0.28 -9.58 -45.37
N GLY A 860 1.12 -8.54 -45.38
CA GLY A 860 0.87 -7.31 -46.13
C GLY A 860 -0.18 -6.36 -45.53
N THR A 861 -0.84 -6.71 -44.41
CA THR A 861 -1.86 -5.87 -43.78
C THR A 861 -1.35 -4.99 -42.65
N GLY A 862 -0.02 -4.80 -42.51
CA GLY A 862 0.60 -4.06 -41.39
C GLY A 862 0.18 -2.58 -41.21
N ASN A 863 -0.67 -2.05 -42.10
CA ASN A 863 -1.28 -0.72 -42.01
C ASN A 863 -2.81 -0.77 -41.86
N THR A 864 -3.40 -1.96 -41.73
CA THR A 864 -4.86 -2.12 -41.60
C THR A 864 -5.26 -2.00 -40.14
N LEU A 865 -6.14 -1.04 -39.86
CA LEU A 865 -6.65 -0.74 -38.53
C LEU A 865 -8.17 -0.86 -38.50
N TYR A 866 -8.68 -1.34 -37.38
CA TYR A 866 -10.10 -1.32 -37.05
C TYR A 866 -10.33 -0.46 -35.81
N ALA A 867 -11.35 0.38 -35.84
CA ALA A 867 -11.71 1.26 -34.73
C ALA A 867 -13.17 1.04 -34.31
N CYS A 868 -13.38 0.81 -33.03
CA CYS A 868 -14.70 0.83 -32.39
C CYS A 868 -15.02 2.27 -31.98
N VAL A 869 -16.16 2.79 -32.47
CA VAL A 869 -16.60 4.15 -32.18
C VAL A 869 -17.97 4.10 -31.52
N PHE A 870 -18.03 4.51 -30.26
CA PHE A 870 -19.22 4.41 -29.43
C PHE A 870 -20.36 5.24 -30.01
N GLY A 871 -21.46 4.57 -30.39
CA GLY A 871 -22.61 5.19 -31.05
C GLY A 871 -22.50 5.31 -32.57
N LYS A 872 -21.37 4.91 -33.19
CA LYS A 872 -21.18 4.96 -34.66
C LYS A 872 -20.75 3.62 -35.28
N GLY A 873 -20.41 2.63 -34.48
CA GLY A 873 -20.04 1.29 -34.96
C GLY A 873 -18.56 1.13 -35.28
N VAL A 874 -18.23 0.36 -36.31
CA VAL A 874 -16.86 -0.01 -36.67
C VAL A 874 -16.41 0.79 -37.89
N PHE A 875 -15.16 1.26 -37.83
CA PHE A 875 -14.46 1.87 -38.96
C PHE A 875 -13.21 1.07 -39.29
N LYS A 876 -12.82 1.07 -40.58
CA LYS A 876 -11.61 0.42 -41.08
C LYS A 876 -10.75 1.40 -41.86
N SER A 877 -9.44 1.34 -41.63
CA SER A 877 -8.39 1.97 -42.43
C SER A 877 -7.48 0.89 -42.99
N VAL A 878 -6.91 1.12 -44.18
CA VAL A 878 -5.92 0.22 -44.81
C VAL A 878 -4.57 0.92 -45.07
N ASP A 879 -4.46 2.17 -44.63
CA ASP A 879 -3.36 3.09 -44.92
C ASP A 879 -2.77 3.72 -43.64
N GLY A 880 -2.88 3.03 -42.49
CA GLY A 880 -2.28 3.46 -41.23
C GLY A 880 -3.03 4.61 -40.55
N GLY A 881 -4.33 4.72 -40.82
CA GLY A 881 -5.25 5.72 -40.27
C GLY A 881 -5.43 6.95 -41.14
N GLU A 882 -4.83 7.03 -42.32
CA GLU A 882 -4.96 8.22 -43.18
C GLU A 882 -6.40 8.39 -43.69
N THR A 883 -7.05 7.29 -44.08
CA THR A 883 -8.46 7.25 -44.48
C THR A 883 -9.24 6.16 -43.74
N TRP A 884 -10.52 6.43 -43.49
CA TRP A 884 -11.41 5.54 -42.73
C TRP A 884 -12.75 5.35 -43.43
N LEU A 885 -13.23 4.11 -43.47
CA LEU A 885 -14.53 3.75 -44.02
C LEU A 885 -15.41 3.07 -42.96
N PRO A 886 -16.70 3.42 -42.85
CA PRO A 886 -17.63 2.73 -41.96
C PRO A 886 -17.89 1.29 -42.42
N LYS A 887 -17.97 0.37 -41.47
CA LYS A 887 -18.06 -1.09 -41.67
C LYS A 887 -19.14 -1.68 -40.78
N ASN A 888 -20.38 -1.21 -40.96
CA ASN A 888 -21.52 -1.51 -40.08
C ASN A 888 -22.56 -2.46 -40.67
N LYS A 889 -22.37 -2.99 -41.87
CA LYS A 889 -23.36 -3.83 -42.53
C LYS A 889 -23.60 -5.12 -41.72
N GLY A 890 -24.83 -5.30 -41.22
CA GLY A 890 -25.21 -6.43 -40.36
C GLY A 890 -25.09 -6.17 -38.86
N ILE A 891 -24.55 -5.03 -38.43
CA ILE A 891 -24.67 -4.56 -37.05
C ILE A 891 -26.06 -3.95 -36.87
N GLU A 892 -26.77 -4.35 -35.82
CA GLU A 892 -28.13 -3.89 -35.55
C GLU A 892 -28.13 -2.60 -34.72
N GLY A 893 -29.22 -1.82 -34.83
CA GLY A 893 -29.40 -0.55 -34.12
C GLY A 893 -28.77 0.66 -34.84
N ALA A 894 -29.40 1.83 -34.72
CA ALA A 894 -28.97 3.05 -35.41
C ALA A 894 -27.71 3.69 -34.81
N GLU A 895 -27.40 3.40 -33.54
CA GLU A 895 -26.27 3.96 -32.79
C GLU A 895 -25.51 2.85 -32.03
N PRO A 896 -24.83 1.91 -32.71
CA PRO A 896 -24.22 0.78 -32.03
C PRO A 896 -23.09 1.22 -31.09
N PHE A 897 -23.15 0.78 -29.83
CA PHE A 897 -22.12 1.01 -28.80
C PHE A 897 -20.95 0.04 -28.97
N ALA A 898 -20.29 0.11 -30.13
CA ALA A 898 -19.10 -0.68 -30.44
C ALA A 898 -18.04 -0.43 -29.35
N TRP A 899 -17.61 -1.50 -28.69
CA TRP A 899 -16.78 -1.44 -27.48
C TRP A 899 -15.40 -2.04 -27.69
N ARG A 900 -15.35 -3.30 -28.15
CA ARG A 900 -14.10 -4.05 -28.35
C ARG A 900 -14.20 -4.86 -29.62
N ILE A 901 -13.10 -4.92 -30.36
CA ILE A 901 -12.94 -5.81 -31.50
C ILE A 901 -11.77 -6.75 -31.22
N VAL A 902 -11.95 -8.04 -31.50
CA VAL A 902 -10.96 -9.10 -31.26
C VAL A 902 -10.74 -9.83 -32.57
N GLN A 903 -9.50 -10.17 -32.88
CA GLN A 903 -9.14 -10.94 -34.07
C GLN A 903 -8.68 -12.34 -33.67
N ARG A 904 -9.17 -13.36 -34.36
CA ARG A 904 -8.69 -14.74 -34.27
C ARG A 904 -7.59 -14.95 -35.34
N GLY A 905 -6.44 -15.50 -34.96
CA GLY A 905 -5.40 -15.92 -35.91
C GLY A 905 -5.81 -17.14 -36.77
N PRO A 906 -4.95 -17.67 -37.64
CA PRO A 906 -4.39 -17.03 -38.86
C PRO A 906 -5.45 -16.73 -39.96
N HIS A 907 -6.74 -17.02 -39.74
CA HIS A 907 -7.80 -16.76 -40.73
C HIS A 907 -8.38 -15.34 -40.66
N GLY A 908 -8.08 -14.59 -39.59
CA GLY A 908 -8.42 -13.17 -39.47
C GLY A 908 -9.89 -12.87 -39.17
N SER A 909 -10.68 -13.86 -38.73
CA SER A 909 -12.06 -13.63 -38.26
C SER A 909 -12.08 -12.57 -37.17
N LEU A 910 -13.01 -11.62 -37.29
CA LEU A 910 -13.19 -10.51 -36.36
C LEU A 910 -14.44 -10.73 -35.52
N PHE A 911 -14.34 -10.42 -34.23
CA PHE A 911 -15.44 -10.44 -33.28
C PHE A 911 -15.64 -9.05 -32.73
N LEU A 912 -16.89 -8.58 -32.68
CA LEU A 912 -17.25 -7.26 -32.15
C LEU A 912 -18.17 -7.42 -30.96
N ILE A 913 -17.79 -6.78 -29.85
CA ILE A 913 -18.64 -6.59 -28.68
C ILE A 913 -19.31 -5.23 -28.79
N VAL A 914 -20.64 -5.22 -28.69
CA VAL A 914 -21.47 -4.03 -28.52
C VAL A 914 -21.98 -3.99 -27.08
N SER A 915 -21.70 -2.89 -26.38
CA SER A 915 -22.14 -2.70 -25.00
C SER A 915 -23.65 -2.49 -24.90
N ARG A 916 -24.25 -2.98 -23.82
CA ARG A 916 -25.67 -2.74 -23.52
C ARG A 916 -25.96 -1.29 -23.16
N ARG A 917 -27.22 -0.89 -23.32
CA ARG A 917 -27.74 0.45 -22.99
C ARG A 917 -28.45 0.48 -21.63
N SER A 918 -29.13 -0.60 -21.25
CA SER A 918 -30.00 -0.67 -20.07
C SER A 918 -29.31 -1.29 -18.85
N GLU A 919 -29.76 -0.90 -17.65
CA GLU A 919 -29.33 -1.46 -16.36
C GLU A 919 -30.52 -1.93 -15.50
N ASP A 920 -31.74 -1.73 -15.98
CA ASP A 920 -32.99 -1.95 -15.24
C ASP A 920 -33.41 -3.43 -15.20
N GLY A 921 -32.52 -4.32 -15.61
CA GLY A 921 -32.72 -5.77 -15.59
C GLY A 921 -33.45 -6.34 -16.80
N ARG A 922 -33.97 -5.49 -17.70
CA ARG A 922 -34.62 -5.92 -18.94
C ARG A 922 -33.65 -6.66 -19.84
N ILE A 923 -34.20 -7.58 -20.64
CA ILE A 923 -33.50 -8.42 -21.61
C ILE A 923 -34.47 -8.76 -22.75
N GLY A 924 -33.95 -8.97 -23.95
CA GLY A 924 -34.71 -9.27 -25.15
C GLY A 924 -35.20 -8.03 -25.89
N ASP A 925 -34.59 -6.86 -25.65
CA ASP A 925 -34.96 -5.59 -26.28
C ASP A 925 -33.79 -4.94 -27.06
N GLU A 926 -34.08 -3.83 -27.74
CA GLU A 926 -33.09 -3.08 -28.54
C GLU A 926 -31.96 -2.44 -27.72
N GLY A 927 -32.09 -2.43 -26.38
CA GLY A 927 -31.09 -1.96 -25.44
C GLY A 927 -30.07 -3.01 -25.03
N ASP A 928 -30.23 -4.26 -25.44
CA ASP A 928 -29.27 -5.32 -25.14
C ASP A 928 -27.92 -5.11 -25.84
N GLY A 929 -26.86 -5.53 -25.17
CA GLY A 929 -25.55 -5.69 -25.80
C GLY A 929 -25.55 -6.89 -26.75
N ALA A 930 -24.54 -6.96 -27.60
CA ALA A 930 -24.48 -7.99 -28.64
C ALA A 930 -23.05 -8.42 -28.94
N LEU A 931 -22.93 -9.65 -29.42
CA LEU A 931 -21.70 -10.21 -29.98
C LEU A 931 -21.91 -10.41 -31.48
N TYR A 932 -20.97 -9.96 -32.30
CA TYR A 932 -20.97 -10.17 -33.75
C TYR A 932 -19.69 -10.84 -34.21
N ARG A 933 -19.76 -11.50 -35.36
CA ARG A 933 -18.61 -12.04 -36.09
C ARG A 933 -18.59 -11.60 -37.54
N SER A 934 -17.41 -11.34 -38.07
CA SER A 934 -17.12 -11.13 -39.49
C SER A 934 -16.01 -12.09 -39.92
N ASP A 935 -16.19 -12.76 -41.06
CA ASP A 935 -15.15 -13.58 -41.72
C ASP A 935 -14.67 -12.97 -43.03
N ASP A 936 -15.09 -11.73 -43.31
CA ASP A 936 -14.83 -11.02 -44.56
C ASP A 936 -14.20 -9.65 -44.29
N ASN A 937 -13.43 -9.52 -43.21
CA ASN A 937 -12.64 -8.33 -42.90
C ASN A 937 -13.46 -7.08 -42.54
N ALA A 938 -14.55 -7.29 -41.80
CA ALA A 938 -15.56 -6.32 -41.40
C ALA A 938 -16.47 -5.83 -42.54
N GLU A 939 -16.52 -6.50 -43.70
CA GLU A 939 -17.46 -6.12 -44.76
C GLU A 939 -18.91 -6.47 -44.39
N THR A 940 -19.11 -7.60 -43.71
CA THR A 940 -20.39 -7.99 -43.12
C THR A 940 -20.25 -8.59 -41.73
N TRP A 941 -21.26 -8.34 -40.89
CA TRP A 941 -21.34 -8.84 -39.53
C TRP A 941 -22.56 -9.76 -39.36
N ARG A 942 -22.37 -10.88 -38.68
CA ARG A 942 -23.46 -11.76 -38.21
C ARG A 942 -23.54 -11.73 -36.70
N LYS A 943 -24.75 -11.63 -36.15
CA LYS A 943 -24.98 -11.67 -34.70
C LYS A 943 -24.78 -13.10 -34.19
N ILE A 944 -24.11 -13.24 -33.06
CA ILE A 944 -23.97 -14.48 -32.29
C ILE A 944 -24.91 -14.38 -31.09
N ALA A 945 -25.66 -15.44 -30.82
CA ALA A 945 -26.53 -15.50 -29.65
C ALA A 945 -25.68 -15.45 -28.37
N LEU A 946 -26.07 -14.59 -27.43
CA LEU A 946 -25.46 -14.55 -26.09
C LEU A 946 -25.93 -15.75 -25.25
N PRO A 947 -25.21 -16.12 -24.17
CA PRO A 947 -25.68 -17.11 -23.22
C PRO A 947 -27.09 -16.78 -22.69
N PRO A 948 -27.95 -17.77 -22.43
CA PRO A 948 -29.30 -17.53 -21.93
C PRO A 948 -29.31 -16.62 -20.70
N GLY A 949 -30.21 -15.63 -20.70
CA GLY A 949 -30.33 -14.69 -19.58
C GLY A 949 -29.23 -13.61 -19.50
N THR A 950 -28.32 -13.53 -20.48
CA THR A 950 -27.25 -12.53 -20.55
C THR A 950 -27.57 -11.43 -21.57
N ASN A 951 -27.25 -10.18 -21.26
CA ASN A 951 -27.34 -9.07 -22.22
C ASN A 951 -26.19 -8.06 -22.17
N GLY A 952 -25.19 -8.26 -21.32
CA GLY A 952 -24.10 -7.31 -21.13
C GLY A 952 -22.73 -7.92 -21.39
N PRO A 953 -22.39 -8.35 -22.62
CA PRO A 953 -21.06 -8.90 -22.91
C PRO A 953 -19.97 -7.84 -22.66
N THR A 954 -18.86 -8.24 -22.03
CA THR A 954 -17.77 -7.33 -21.63
C THR A 954 -16.44 -7.62 -22.33
N SER A 955 -16.05 -8.89 -22.44
CA SER A 955 -14.82 -9.33 -23.12
C SER A 955 -15.00 -10.71 -23.77
N LEU A 956 -14.20 -10.99 -24.79
CA LEU A 956 -14.18 -12.26 -25.52
C LEU A 956 -12.73 -12.68 -25.78
N LEU A 957 -12.39 -13.92 -25.46
CA LEU A 957 -11.17 -14.59 -25.90
C LEU A 957 -11.49 -15.65 -26.95
N THR A 958 -10.61 -15.75 -27.95
CA THR A 958 -10.67 -16.78 -28.99
C THR A 958 -9.48 -17.72 -28.85
N SER A 959 -9.69 -19.02 -29.01
CA SER A 959 -8.57 -19.97 -29.05
C SER A 959 -7.99 -20.10 -30.45
N GLU A 960 -6.66 -20.02 -30.55
CA GLU A 960 -5.93 -20.34 -31.79
C GLU A 960 -5.75 -21.86 -31.97
N LYS A 961 -5.62 -22.59 -30.85
CA LYS A 961 -5.44 -24.05 -30.85
C LYS A 961 -6.74 -24.77 -31.25
N ASP A 962 -7.88 -24.22 -30.85
CA ASP A 962 -9.21 -24.75 -31.15
C ASP A 962 -10.16 -23.59 -31.53
N PRO A 963 -10.33 -23.30 -32.83
CA PRO A 963 -11.21 -22.24 -33.29
C PRO A 963 -12.69 -22.40 -32.89
N ALA A 964 -13.13 -23.59 -32.48
CA ALA A 964 -14.48 -23.78 -31.97
C ALA A 964 -14.65 -23.22 -30.55
N THR A 965 -13.54 -22.99 -29.83
CA THR A 965 -13.57 -22.49 -28.46
C THR A 965 -13.61 -20.95 -28.39
N LEU A 966 -14.64 -20.45 -27.71
CA LEU A 966 -14.82 -19.04 -27.33
C LEU A 966 -15.01 -18.93 -25.82
N ILE A 967 -14.40 -17.94 -25.18
CA ILE A 967 -14.61 -17.62 -23.76
C ILE A 967 -15.13 -16.20 -23.66
N LEU A 968 -16.36 -16.04 -23.16
CA LEU A 968 -17.06 -14.77 -23.05
C LEU A 968 -17.23 -14.40 -21.59
N SER A 969 -16.95 -13.14 -21.24
CA SER A 969 -17.40 -12.56 -19.97
C SER A 969 -18.60 -11.65 -20.19
N ALA A 970 -19.46 -11.57 -19.17
CA ALA A 970 -20.60 -10.68 -19.17
C ALA A 970 -20.89 -10.07 -17.80
N TRP A 971 -21.52 -8.90 -17.84
CA TRP A 971 -21.96 -8.13 -16.70
C TRP A 971 -23.44 -8.41 -16.38
N GLY A 972 -23.71 -8.67 -15.10
CA GLY A 972 -25.01 -9.06 -14.59
C GLY A 972 -26.09 -8.00 -14.72
N ARG A 973 -27.33 -8.46 -14.75
CA ARG A 973 -28.55 -7.67 -14.77
C ARG A 973 -29.07 -7.48 -13.36
N VAL A 974 -29.58 -6.27 -13.08
CA VAL A 974 -30.18 -5.96 -11.79
C VAL A 974 -31.48 -6.73 -11.64
N SER A 975 -31.55 -7.58 -10.61
CA SER A 975 -32.75 -8.36 -10.26
C SER A 975 -33.73 -7.54 -9.41
N GLY A 976 -35.00 -7.96 -9.36
CA GLY A 976 -36.01 -7.32 -8.50
C GLY A 976 -35.81 -7.60 -7.01
N GLY A 977 -35.87 -6.56 -6.17
CA GLY A 977 -35.75 -6.65 -4.70
C GLY A 977 -34.41 -6.20 -4.13
N GLU A 978 -34.42 -5.68 -2.90
CA GLU A 978 -33.23 -5.10 -2.22
C GLU A 978 -32.13 -6.13 -1.93
N PHE A 979 -32.53 -7.36 -1.56
CA PHE A 979 -31.63 -8.45 -1.16
C PHE A 979 -31.52 -9.61 -2.19
N SER A 980 -31.89 -9.33 -3.44
CA SER A 980 -31.72 -10.25 -4.57
C SER A 980 -30.40 -9.93 -5.30
N PRO A 981 -29.50 -10.92 -5.52
CA PRO A 981 -28.24 -10.71 -6.25
C PRO A 981 -28.50 -10.46 -7.73
N ASP A 982 -27.57 -9.80 -8.41
CA ASP A 982 -27.63 -9.68 -9.87
C ASP A 982 -27.52 -11.06 -10.55
N THR A 983 -28.00 -11.17 -11.80
CA THR A 983 -28.06 -12.45 -12.53
C THR A 983 -27.71 -12.26 -14.02
N GLY A 984 -27.28 -13.32 -14.70
CA GLY A 984 -26.96 -13.26 -16.14
C GLY A 984 -25.62 -12.61 -16.49
N GLY A 985 -24.70 -12.55 -15.53
CA GLY A 985 -23.29 -12.22 -15.72
C GLY A 985 -22.39 -13.40 -15.34
N GLY A 986 -21.09 -13.22 -15.49
CA GLY A 986 -20.07 -14.25 -15.23
C GLY A 986 -19.20 -14.55 -16.44
N ILE A 987 -18.66 -15.78 -16.49
CA ILE A 987 -17.82 -16.30 -17.57
C ILE A 987 -18.52 -17.52 -18.17
N PHE A 988 -18.53 -17.58 -19.51
CA PHE A 988 -19.16 -18.63 -20.31
C PHE A 988 -18.20 -19.15 -21.36
N ILE A 989 -18.29 -20.44 -21.68
CA ILE A 989 -17.47 -21.10 -22.70
C ILE A 989 -18.37 -21.65 -23.79
N SER A 990 -17.98 -21.50 -25.04
CA SER A 990 -18.56 -22.20 -26.17
C SER A 990 -17.52 -23.14 -26.75
N HIS A 991 -17.95 -24.34 -27.15
CA HIS A 991 -17.13 -25.35 -27.85
C HIS A 991 -17.57 -25.54 -29.30
N ASN A 992 -18.44 -24.66 -29.81
CA ASN A 992 -19.01 -24.71 -31.15
C ASN A 992 -19.18 -23.32 -31.75
N ASP A 993 -18.19 -22.46 -31.49
CA ASP A 993 -18.03 -21.15 -32.11
C ASP A 993 -19.21 -20.19 -31.87
N GLY A 994 -19.77 -20.25 -30.66
CA GLY A 994 -20.85 -19.37 -30.18
C GLY A 994 -22.26 -19.87 -30.49
N VAL A 995 -22.42 -21.11 -30.98
CA VAL A 995 -23.76 -21.71 -31.21
C VAL A 995 -24.45 -22.05 -29.89
N SER A 996 -23.71 -22.58 -28.90
CA SER A 996 -24.17 -22.80 -27.54
C SER A 996 -23.10 -22.43 -26.52
N TRP A 997 -23.53 -22.19 -25.27
CA TRP A 997 -22.69 -21.71 -24.18
C TRP A 997 -22.90 -22.52 -22.90
N GLU A 998 -21.82 -22.71 -22.16
CA GLU A 998 -21.76 -23.37 -20.86
C GLU A 998 -21.26 -22.36 -19.81
N GLU A 999 -21.82 -22.43 -18.59
CA GLU A 999 -21.38 -21.59 -17.48
C GLU A 999 -20.04 -22.08 -16.93
N SER A 1000 -19.07 -21.16 -16.80
CA SER A 1000 -17.72 -21.44 -16.27
C SER A 1000 -17.51 -20.79 -14.91
N LEU A 1001 -17.94 -19.54 -14.73
CA LEU A 1001 -17.88 -18.82 -13.45
C LEU A 1001 -19.10 -17.90 -13.31
N VAL A 1002 -20.06 -18.28 -12.46
CA VAL A 1002 -21.29 -17.50 -12.25
C VAL A 1002 -21.49 -17.06 -10.79
N ARG A 1003 -20.57 -17.38 -9.88
CA ARG A 1003 -20.61 -16.81 -8.51
C ARG A 1003 -20.30 -15.32 -8.49
N ASP A 1004 -19.53 -14.85 -9.47
CA ASP A 1004 -19.20 -13.45 -9.67
C ASP A 1004 -19.94 -12.96 -10.92
N GLN A 1005 -20.90 -12.06 -10.72
CA GLN A 1005 -21.80 -11.58 -11.77
C GLN A 1005 -21.27 -10.32 -12.47
N HIS A 1006 -20.10 -9.81 -12.10
CA HIS A 1006 -19.62 -8.49 -12.51
C HIS A 1006 -18.20 -8.56 -13.11
N ILE A 1007 -17.97 -9.53 -14.00
CA ILE A 1007 -16.68 -9.72 -14.69
C ILE A 1007 -16.50 -8.68 -15.80
N SER A 1008 -15.42 -7.92 -15.72
CA SER A 1008 -15.12 -6.80 -16.60
C SER A 1008 -14.25 -7.20 -17.79
N ASP A 1009 -13.34 -8.17 -17.62
CA ASP A 1009 -12.37 -8.54 -18.65
C ASP A 1009 -11.79 -9.95 -18.47
N LEU A 1010 -11.21 -10.44 -19.56
CA LEU A 1010 -10.54 -11.73 -19.69
C LEU A 1010 -9.24 -11.52 -20.46
N THR A 1011 -8.14 -12.14 -19.99
CA THR A 1011 -6.83 -12.04 -20.65
C THR A 1011 -6.17 -13.42 -20.70
N PHE A 1012 -5.39 -13.68 -21.74
CA PHE A 1012 -4.65 -14.93 -21.93
C PHE A 1012 -3.15 -14.63 -21.99
N ASP A 1013 -2.35 -15.37 -21.22
CA ASP A 1013 -0.89 -15.38 -21.34
C ASP A 1013 -0.43 -16.65 -22.08
N PRO A 1014 -0.04 -16.53 -23.36
CA PRO A 1014 0.39 -17.68 -24.16
C PRO A 1014 1.73 -18.26 -23.70
N ARG A 1015 2.55 -17.53 -22.92
CA ARG A 1015 3.88 -17.98 -22.47
C ARG A 1015 3.78 -19.14 -21.48
N VAL A 1016 2.67 -19.19 -20.75
CA VAL A 1016 2.42 -20.18 -19.68
C VAL A 1016 1.03 -20.84 -19.79
N ASP A 1017 0.32 -20.61 -20.90
CA ASP A 1017 -1.03 -21.14 -21.18
C ASP A 1017 -2.04 -20.84 -20.05
N ARG A 1018 -2.00 -19.61 -19.51
CA ARG A 1018 -2.81 -19.19 -18.35
C ARG A 1018 -3.83 -18.14 -18.73
N LEU A 1019 -5.05 -18.31 -18.25
CA LEU A 1019 -6.13 -17.34 -18.38
C LEU A 1019 -6.27 -16.54 -17.10
N TYR A 1020 -6.64 -15.26 -17.23
CA TYR A 1020 -6.95 -14.37 -16.13
C TYR A 1020 -8.32 -13.74 -16.33
N ALA A 1021 -9.01 -13.47 -15.22
CA ALA A 1021 -10.27 -12.74 -15.20
C ALA A 1021 -10.26 -11.72 -14.06
N CYS A 1022 -10.94 -10.60 -14.25
CA CYS A 1022 -11.11 -9.58 -13.21
C CYS A 1022 -12.55 -9.08 -13.19
N GLY A 1023 -13.02 -8.65 -12.02
CA GLY A 1023 -14.36 -8.11 -11.88
C GLY A 1023 -14.50 -7.05 -10.80
N PHE A 1024 -15.72 -6.54 -10.67
CA PHE A 1024 -16.02 -5.46 -9.74
C PHE A 1024 -16.28 -5.94 -8.30
N ASN A 1025 -16.34 -7.25 -8.06
CA ASN A 1025 -16.55 -7.86 -6.75
C ASN A 1025 -15.25 -8.14 -5.98
N GLY A 1026 -14.30 -7.21 -6.06
CA GLY A 1026 -13.02 -7.25 -5.34
C GLY A 1026 -12.24 -8.54 -5.49
N SER A 1027 -12.21 -9.09 -6.71
CA SER A 1027 -11.60 -10.37 -7.02
C SER A 1027 -10.99 -10.35 -8.41
N ALA A 1028 -9.83 -11.00 -8.53
CA ALA A 1028 -9.23 -11.42 -9.77
C ALA A 1028 -8.98 -12.93 -9.69
N TYR A 1029 -8.95 -13.60 -10.84
CA TYR A 1029 -8.87 -15.04 -10.92
C TYR A 1029 -7.87 -15.45 -12.00
N TYR A 1030 -7.32 -16.66 -11.85
CA TYR A 1030 -6.59 -17.34 -12.91
C TYR A 1030 -7.15 -18.74 -13.17
N SER A 1031 -6.91 -19.26 -14.38
CA SER A 1031 -7.25 -20.62 -14.79
C SER A 1031 -6.10 -21.21 -15.61
N GLU A 1032 -5.75 -22.46 -15.35
CA GLU A 1032 -4.73 -23.24 -16.08
C GLU A 1032 -5.35 -24.50 -16.72
N ASP A 1033 -6.68 -24.61 -16.74
CA ASP A 1033 -7.43 -25.76 -17.27
C ASP A 1033 -8.39 -25.39 -18.42
N GLY A 1034 -8.11 -24.27 -19.09
CA GLY A 1034 -8.91 -23.77 -20.21
C GLY A 1034 -10.26 -23.17 -19.77
N ALA A 1035 -10.26 -22.42 -18.67
CA ALA A 1035 -11.44 -21.81 -18.04
C ALA A 1035 -12.47 -22.81 -17.47
N LYS A 1036 -12.14 -24.08 -17.30
CA LYS A 1036 -13.05 -25.04 -16.65
C LYS A 1036 -13.21 -24.73 -15.16
N SER A 1037 -12.14 -24.24 -14.52
CA SER A 1037 -12.17 -23.75 -13.15
C SER A 1037 -11.32 -22.50 -12.97
N TRP A 1038 -11.67 -21.70 -11.96
CA TRP A 1038 -11.03 -20.41 -11.68
C TRP A 1038 -10.60 -20.31 -10.21
N VAL A 1039 -9.32 -20.01 -10.00
CA VAL A 1039 -8.71 -19.83 -8.69
C VAL A 1039 -8.56 -18.33 -8.42
N ARG A 1040 -9.00 -17.86 -7.25
CA ARG A 1040 -8.86 -16.45 -6.86
C ARG A 1040 -7.37 -16.11 -6.64
N ILE A 1041 -6.95 -14.98 -7.18
CA ILE A 1041 -5.63 -14.38 -6.96
C ILE A 1041 -5.63 -13.72 -5.56
N ARG A 1042 -5.05 -14.41 -4.57
CA ARG A 1042 -5.03 -13.94 -3.19
C ARG A 1042 -4.10 -12.75 -2.99
N GLY A 1043 -4.50 -11.83 -2.10
CA GLY A 1043 -3.83 -10.55 -1.81
C GLY A 1043 -4.36 -9.38 -2.64
N TYR A 1044 -5.07 -9.64 -3.74
CA TYR A 1044 -5.84 -8.62 -4.43
C TYR A 1044 -7.31 -8.62 -3.96
N ASN A 1045 -7.75 -7.52 -3.34
CA ASN A 1045 -9.11 -7.37 -2.84
C ASN A 1045 -9.77 -6.02 -3.18
N PHE A 1046 -9.12 -5.20 -4.01
CA PHE A 1046 -9.66 -3.91 -4.43
C PHE A 1046 -10.89 -4.09 -5.32
N LYS A 1047 -11.94 -3.33 -5.03
CA LYS A 1047 -13.19 -3.34 -5.79
C LYS A 1047 -12.98 -2.78 -7.20
N TRP A 1048 -13.81 -3.11 -8.17
CA TRP A 1048 -13.73 -2.49 -9.52
C TRP A 1048 -12.42 -2.78 -10.28
N GLY A 1049 -11.97 -4.02 -10.21
CA GLY A 1049 -10.93 -4.51 -11.10
C GLY A 1049 -11.38 -4.45 -12.57
N ARG A 1050 -10.50 -3.93 -13.43
CA ARG A 1050 -10.76 -3.68 -14.85
C ARG A 1050 -10.14 -4.73 -15.75
N LYS A 1051 -8.88 -5.11 -15.53
CA LYS A 1051 -8.16 -6.08 -16.38
C LYS A 1051 -6.92 -6.60 -15.66
N VAL A 1052 -6.54 -7.85 -15.92
CA VAL A 1052 -5.25 -8.42 -15.51
C VAL A 1052 -4.36 -8.48 -16.74
N THR A 1053 -3.20 -7.81 -16.72
CA THR A 1053 -2.21 -7.85 -17.80
C THR A 1053 -0.96 -8.58 -17.30
N PRO A 1054 -0.51 -9.64 -17.99
CA PRO A 1054 0.74 -10.31 -17.65
C PRO A 1054 1.92 -9.35 -17.69
N ASP A 1055 2.84 -9.48 -16.72
CA ASP A 1055 4.07 -8.70 -16.73
C ASP A 1055 4.95 -9.17 -17.90
N PRO A 1056 5.40 -8.26 -18.79
CA PRO A 1056 6.20 -8.63 -19.95
C PRO A 1056 7.59 -9.18 -19.56
N ALA A 1057 8.14 -8.76 -18.42
CA ALA A 1057 9.46 -9.14 -17.95
C ALA A 1057 9.46 -10.38 -17.03
N ASP A 1058 8.33 -10.70 -16.39
CA ASP A 1058 8.22 -11.78 -15.41
C ASP A 1058 6.89 -12.56 -15.52
N VAL A 1059 6.94 -13.81 -15.98
CA VAL A 1059 5.74 -14.67 -16.14
C VAL A 1059 5.06 -15.03 -14.82
N GLU A 1060 5.75 -14.84 -13.69
CA GLU A 1060 5.20 -15.07 -12.35
C GLU A 1060 4.58 -13.80 -11.75
N LYS A 1061 4.50 -12.70 -12.52
CA LYS A 1061 3.86 -11.44 -12.11
C LYS A 1061 2.77 -10.98 -13.07
N VAL A 1062 1.86 -10.19 -12.52
CA VAL A 1062 0.77 -9.53 -13.25
C VAL A 1062 0.59 -8.10 -12.76
N TYR A 1063 0.10 -7.26 -13.65
CA TYR A 1063 -0.55 -6.00 -13.33
C TYR A 1063 -2.05 -6.20 -13.26
N ILE A 1064 -2.71 -5.68 -12.22
CA ILE A 1064 -4.16 -5.63 -12.12
C ILE A 1064 -4.60 -4.17 -12.16
N MET A 1065 -5.18 -3.78 -13.28
CA MET A 1065 -5.74 -2.46 -13.54
C MET A 1065 -7.08 -2.34 -12.84
N THR A 1066 -7.36 -1.16 -12.29
CA THR A 1066 -8.57 -0.92 -11.51
C THR A 1066 -9.20 0.42 -11.85
N PHE A 1067 -10.48 0.55 -11.52
CA PHE A 1067 -11.14 1.85 -11.48
C PHE A 1067 -11.11 2.38 -10.04
N GLY A 1068 -10.07 3.15 -9.71
CA GLY A 1068 -9.99 3.92 -8.47
C GLY A 1068 -9.05 3.41 -7.39
N GLY A 1069 -8.28 2.36 -7.70
CA GLY A 1069 -7.22 1.78 -6.85
C GLY A 1069 -5.87 1.70 -7.57
N GLY A 1070 -5.73 2.46 -8.67
CA GLY A 1070 -4.56 2.45 -9.56
C GLY A 1070 -4.24 1.07 -10.15
N VAL A 1071 -2.95 0.75 -10.18
CA VAL A 1071 -2.43 -0.50 -10.76
C VAL A 1071 -1.71 -1.28 -9.69
N TRP A 1072 -2.24 -2.47 -9.40
CA TRP A 1072 -1.61 -3.43 -8.50
C TRP A 1072 -0.57 -4.23 -9.29
N HIS A 1073 0.59 -4.51 -8.69
CA HIS A 1073 1.64 -5.33 -9.30
C HIS A 1073 2.09 -6.40 -8.31
N GLY A 1074 2.01 -7.67 -8.70
CA GLY A 1074 2.26 -8.76 -7.76
C GLY A 1074 2.19 -10.15 -8.38
N PRO A 1075 2.18 -11.21 -7.55
CA PRO A 1075 2.28 -12.59 -8.02
C PRO A 1075 1.08 -13.01 -8.88
N ALA A 1076 1.36 -13.61 -10.03
CA ALA A 1076 0.36 -14.05 -11.00
C ALA A 1076 -0.66 -15.06 -10.44
N LYS A 1077 -0.24 -15.88 -9.47
CA LYS A 1077 -1.10 -16.85 -8.76
C LYS A 1077 -1.57 -16.37 -7.39
N GLY A 1078 -1.25 -15.12 -7.02
CA GLY A 1078 -1.51 -14.55 -5.70
C GLY A 1078 -0.50 -14.97 -4.64
N ASP A 1079 -0.63 -14.39 -3.46
CA ASP A 1079 0.18 -14.71 -2.29
C ASP A 1079 -0.66 -15.44 -1.23
N ALA A 1080 -0.31 -16.70 -0.95
CA ALA A 1080 -0.97 -17.52 0.05
C ALA A 1080 -0.85 -16.98 1.48
N ASN A 1081 0.07 -16.04 1.72
CA ASN A 1081 0.28 -15.41 3.02
C ASN A 1081 -0.21 -13.95 3.07
N ALA A 1082 -0.73 -13.41 1.96
CA ALA A 1082 -1.26 -12.05 1.97
C ALA A 1082 -2.39 -11.93 3.00
N PRO A 1083 -2.36 -10.86 3.82
CA PRO A 1083 -3.43 -10.59 4.78
C PRO A 1083 -4.71 -10.24 4.01
N GLU A 1084 -5.83 -10.84 4.40
CA GLU A 1084 -7.14 -10.34 3.99
C GLU A 1084 -7.51 -9.20 4.96
N ASP A 1085 -7.79 -8.01 4.44
CA ASP A 1085 -8.07 -6.83 5.29
C ASP A 1085 -9.27 -7.07 6.21
N ILE A 1086 -10.29 -7.79 5.75
CA ILE A 1086 -11.45 -8.19 6.56
C ILE A 1086 -11.25 -9.64 7.00
N ILE A 1087 -11.15 -9.86 8.32
CA ILE A 1087 -10.92 -11.20 8.90
C ILE A 1087 -12.20 -11.87 9.41
N THR A 1088 -13.36 -11.21 9.25
CA THR A 1088 -14.66 -11.79 9.62
C THR A 1088 -14.98 -12.98 8.70
N PRO A 1089 -15.29 -14.18 9.22
CA PRO A 1089 -15.41 -15.41 8.41
C PRO A 1089 -16.40 -15.34 7.24
N LEU A 1090 -17.44 -14.52 7.35
CA LEU A 1090 -18.46 -14.33 6.31
C LEU A 1090 -17.94 -13.61 5.05
N TYR A 1091 -16.76 -12.99 5.14
CA TYR A 1091 -16.13 -12.19 4.09
C TYR A 1091 -14.90 -12.85 3.46
N ASN A 1092 -14.54 -14.07 3.88
CA ASN A 1092 -13.57 -14.90 3.15
C ASN A 1092 -14.28 -15.45 1.89
N ARG A 1093 -14.20 -14.67 0.79
CA ARG A 1093 -14.87 -14.90 -0.51
C ARG A 1093 -14.41 -16.16 -1.25
#